data_AF-A0A2V5PQD0-F1
#
_entry.id   AF-A0A2V5PQD0-F1
#
_cell.length_a   1.000
_cell.length_b   1.000
_cell.length_c   1.000
_cell.angle_alpha   90.00
_cell.angle_beta   90.00
_cell.angle_gamma   90.00
#
_symmetry.space_group_name_H-M   'P 1'
#
loop_
_entity.id
_entity.type
_entity.pdbx_description
1 polymer ?
#
loop_
_entity_poly.entity_id
_entity_poly.type
_entity_poly.pdbx_seq_one_letter_code
_entity_poly.pdbx_strand_id
1 'polypeptide(L)'
;MIPAILLSRIAIAAFLLSIASAANAVTFTITNTGNSGPGSLFEAITNLNGSAAGGTIIFDLPGSGPHVIDLTSQLPFFNKDIQIVNDGPGDEPVTVRRSSVAGTPRFHTVLIAGLTIGNGFNQSSEGGGVSNNRSTVTVRNCTISGNQGFSGGGISNNTMFGSGTATLTLINCTFSGNTASQHGGAIENNSNFGQVATLTLTNCILNGNTSSFGDGGGIRNIGAADTARVTMTDCLVTNNNAGSDGGGIANTGTLVTNNCIVSNNMTASSSGVGGVGGGIYNEGNGNITVTNSTLSGNSTTYGGAIGLESGDATVAISNSALTLNNALFDGGALYDQGGGTVTITNCTISGNAVSDGNGGGGGIFNEGTGGNLARIDLINSTIAGNSAAVGGGVRNSDASYPANAIVTLVNTVLKTGQSGSNIVGARVTSLGHNLSSDAAAGDAGTGPGGLLNAAGDIRNTDPQLGLLVSNGGPTQTHALLAGSPAINAGDDARAPSFDQRGYPRVGVSDIGAFEFELAIASTLGNISTRLRVLSGDNVLIGGLIATGTGSPRIILRAIGPSLSSLGVPGALEDTTLDLFQGSTLLMSNDDWQNSSQQAEIAASGFAPGNAAESAIIWTLTPGQGYTAIVRGKNGTTGVGVVEAYDLDHLPTAKLGNISTRGFVDVDDNVMIAGVIVGPGNGASARILARALGPTLTDFGVP
;
A
#
# COMPACT_ATOMS: atom_id res chain seq x y z
N MET A 1 24.24 5.80 -15.50
CA MET A 1 23.92 6.39 -14.18
C MET A 1 22.63 5.74 -13.71
N ILE A 2 22.73 4.85 -12.70
CA ILE A 2 21.63 3.98 -12.25
C ILE A 2 20.87 4.72 -11.13
N PRO A 3 19.54 4.97 -11.22
CA PRO A 3 18.77 5.55 -10.13
C PRO A 3 18.30 4.47 -9.13
N ALA A 4 18.31 4.85 -7.86
CA ALA A 4 18.16 3.99 -6.68
C ALA A 4 16.71 3.63 -6.36
N ILE A 5 16.12 2.68 -7.10
CA ILE A 5 14.74 2.17 -6.82
C ILE A 5 14.69 0.64 -6.62
N LEU A 6 15.83 -0.05 -6.63
CA LEU A 6 15.92 -1.50 -6.35
C LEU A 6 16.63 -1.81 -5.02
N LEU A 7 16.26 -1.11 -3.94
CA LEU A 7 16.70 -1.43 -2.57
C LEU A 7 15.54 -1.57 -1.57
N SER A 8 14.28 -1.30 -1.93
CA SER A 8 13.15 -1.31 -0.99
C SER A 8 12.36 -2.62 -0.90
N ARG A 9 12.64 -3.63 -1.74
CA ARG A 9 12.02 -4.97 -1.64
C ARG A 9 12.94 -6.08 -1.13
N ILE A 10 14.20 -5.76 -0.88
CA ILE A 10 15.15 -6.60 -0.12
C ILE A 10 15.38 -6.00 1.30
N ALA A 11 14.96 -4.76 1.55
CA ALA A 11 15.08 -4.11 2.86
C ALA A 11 14.09 -4.61 3.93
N ILE A 12 13.05 -5.39 3.60
CA ILE A 12 12.11 -5.95 4.59
C ILE A 12 12.71 -7.18 5.32
N ALA A 13 13.74 -7.82 4.76
CA ALA A 13 14.52 -8.84 5.46
C ALA A 13 15.72 -8.26 6.24
N ALA A 14 16.08 -6.99 6.02
CA ALA A 14 17.29 -6.38 6.59
C ALA A 14 17.04 -5.51 7.83
N PHE A 15 15.80 -5.36 8.29
CA PHE A 15 15.47 -4.68 9.56
C PHE A 15 15.11 -5.65 10.70
N LEU A 16 15.57 -6.91 10.60
CA LEU A 16 15.32 -7.97 11.60
C LEU A 16 16.56 -8.38 12.41
N LEU A 17 17.66 -7.63 12.33
CA LEU A 17 18.81 -7.80 13.23
C LEU A 17 19.40 -6.46 13.65
N SER A 18 18.74 -5.77 14.58
CA SER A 18 19.44 -4.86 15.49
C SER A 18 18.86 -4.98 16.89
N ILE A 19 19.03 -6.16 17.48
CA ILE A 19 19.16 -6.24 18.93
C ILE A 19 20.65 -6.34 19.16
N ALA A 20 21.19 -5.41 19.96
CA ALA A 20 22.57 -5.43 20.39
C ALA A 20 22.96 -6.87 20.79
N SER A 21 24.11 -7.31 20.28
CA SER A 21 24.74 -8.56 20.68
C SER A 21 25.02 -8.54 22.19
N ALA A 22 24.08 -9.02 22.99
CA ALA A 22 24.30 -9.28 24.40
C ALA A 22 24.93 -10.67 24.50
N ALA A 23 26.25 -10.73 24.59
CA ALA A 23 27.00 -11.95 24.85
C ALA A 23 26.73 -12.58 26.24
N ASN A 24 25.56 -12.34 26.85
CA ASN A 24 25.08 -12.88 28.13
C ASN A 24 23.53 -12.83 28.30
N ALA A 25 22.74 -12.77 27.22
CA ALA A 25 21.27 -12.79 27.35
C ALA A 25 20.75 -14.15 27.83
N VAL A 26 19.97 -14.17 28.92
CA VAL A 26 19.40 -15.41 29.48
C VAL A 26 18.10 -15.77 28.75
N THR A 27 17.87 -17.04 28.46
CA THR A 27 16.60 -17.52 27.88
C THR A 27 15.81 -18.32 28.92
N PHE A 28 14.53 -17.99 29.10
CA PHE A 28 13.58 -18.78 29.89
C PHE A 28 12.49 -19.35 28.98
N THR A 29 12.07 -20.59 29.24
CA THR A 29 11.10 -21.30 28.40
C THR A 29 9.81 -21.51 29.18
N ILE A 30 8.67 -21.18 28.57
CA ILE A 30 7.33 -21.47 29.09
C ILE A 30 6.95 -22.87 28.65
N THR A 31 6.66 -23.76 29.61
CA THR A 31 6.38 -25.18 29.36
C THR A 31 4.99 -25.61 29.81
N ASN A 32 4.19 -24.69 30.38
CA ASN A 32 2.78 -24.94 30.65
C ASN A 32 1.93 -23.66 30.59
N THR A 33 0.62 -23.85 30.54
CA THR A 33 -0.38 -22.79 30.45
C THR A 33 -0.89 -22.27 31.81
N GLY A 34 -0.28 -22.72 32.91
CA GLY A 34 -0.68 -22.33 34.27
C GLY A 34 -0.41 -20.84 34.55
N ASN A 35 -1.26 -20.24 35.39
CA ASN A 35 -1.10 -18.83 35.80
C ASN A 35 0.19 -18.57 36.62
N SER A 36 0.68 -19.57 37.35
CA SER A 36 1.90 -19.48 38.17
C SER A 36 2.52 -20.85 38.43
N GLY A 37 3.72 -20.88 39.00
CA GLY A 37 4.47 -22.09 39.33
C GLY A 37 5.51 -22.49 38.27
N PRO A 38 6.24 -23.59 38.49
CA PRO A 38 7.29 -24.08 37.60
C PRO A 38 6.86 -24.12 36.14
N GLY A 39 7.60 -23.46 35.24
CA GLY A 39 7.36 -23.46 33.79
C GLY A 39 6.26 -22.51 33.29
N SER A 40 5.67 -21.71 34.17
CA SER A 40 4.64 -20.71 33.81
C SER A 40 5.24 -19.39 33.31
N LEU A 41 4.43 -18.60 32.61
CA LEU A 41 4.81 -17.24 32.19
C LEU A 41 5.17 -16.33 33.38
N PHE A 42 4.42 -16.42 34.47
CA PHE A 42 4.69 -15.64 35.69
C PHE A 42 6.06 -15.97 36.28
N GLU A 43 6.42 -17.25 36.36
CA GLU A 43 7.70 -17.68 36.91
C GLU A 43 8.87 -17.28 36.00
N ALA A 44 8.74 -17.47 34.68
CA ALA A 44 9.77 -17.06 33.73
C ALA A 44 10.10 -15.56 33.83
N ILE A 45 9.07 -14.71 33.95
CA ILE A 45 9.27 -13.27 34.16
C ILE A 45 9.97 -13.01 35.50
N THR A 46 9.54 -13.69 36.57
CA THR A 46 10.15 -13.56 37.91
C THR A 46 11.63 -13.92 37.89
N ASN A 47 11.97 -15.05 37.27
CA ASN A 47 13.35 -15.54 37.16
C ASN A 47 14.21 -14.60 36.31
N LEU A 48 13.65 -14.10 35.21
CA LEU A 48 14.37 -13.18 34.33
C LEU A 48 14.61 -11.83 35.00
N ASN A 49 13.64 -11.31 35.77
CA ASN A 49 13.83 -10.13 36.61
C ASN A 49 14.94 -10.32 37.66
N GLY A 50 15.09 -11.53 38.21
CA GLY A 50 16.17 -11.88 39.14
C GLY A 50 17.56 -12.05 38.51
N SER A 51 17.65 -12.20 37.18
CA SER A 51 18.93 -12.39 36.48
C SER A 51 19.78 -11.10 36.37
N ALA A 52 21.09 -11.21 36.18
CA ALA A 52 21.96 -10.02 36.08
C ALA A 52 21.88 -9.29 34.73
N ALA A 53 21.39 -9.96 33.68
CA ALA A 53 21.27 -9.43 32.32
C ALA A 53 19.81 -9.34 31.87
N GLY A 54 19.54 -8.67 30.74
CA GLY A 54 18.29 -8.83 30.02
C GLY A 54 18.16 -10.24 29.42
N GLY A 55 17.03 -10.54 28.80
CA GLY A 55 16.80 -11.88 28.27
C GLY A 55 15.54 -12.06 27.44
N THR A 56 15.36 -13.28 26.99
CA THR A 56 14.23 -13.70 26.14
C THR A 56 13.40 -14.77 26.84
N ILE A 57 12.09 -14.64 26.73
CA ILE A 57 11.11 -15.66 27.11
C ILE A 57 10.57 -16.28 25.83
N ILE A 58 10.68 -17.60 25.70
CA ILE A 58 10.17 -18.39 24.57
C ILE A 58 9.13 -19.41 25.04
N PHE A 59 8.33 -19.94 24.13
CA PHE A 59 7.28 -20.94 24.43
C PHE A 59 7.66 -22.30 23.86
N ASP A 60 7.53 -23.33 24.69
CA ASP A 60 7.65 -24.76 24.32
C ASP A 60 6.53 -25.51 25.06
N LEU A 61 5.30 -25.23 24.63
CA LEU A 61 4.09 -25.74 25.27
C LEU A 61 3.74 -27.13 24.73
N PRO A 62 3.47 -28.12 25.60
CA PRO A 62 3.17 -29.47 25.16
C PRO A 62 1.80 -29.55 24.46
N GLY A 63 1.77 -30.24 23.33
CA GLY A 63 0.55 -30.49 22.54
C GLY A 63 0.48 -29.65 21.26
N SER A 64 -0.30 -30.13 20.29
CA SER A 64 -0.54 -29.46 19.02
C SER A 64 -1.78 -28.56 19.08
N GLY A 65 -1.78 -27.47 18.33
CA GLY A 65 -2.87 -26.50 18.25
C GLY A 65 -2.75 -25.33 19.24
N PRO A 66 -3.76 -24.43 19.26
CA PRO A 66 -3.68 -23.17 19.98
C PRO A 66 -3.63 -23.37 21.50
N HIS A 67 -2.70 -22.66 22.14
CA HIS A 67 -2.52 -22.65 23.59
C HIS A 67 -3.10 -21.38 24.20
N VAL A 68 -3.69 -21.52 25.40
CA VAL A 68 -4.30 -20.40 26.12
C VAL A 68 -3.73 -20.31 27.54
N ILE A 69 -3.13 -19.18 27.87
CA ILE A 69 -2.64 -18.83 29.20
C ILE A 69 -3.64 -17.86 29.82
N ASP A 70 -4.35 -18.31 30.85
CA ASP A 70 -5.31 -17.49 31.59
C ASP A 70 -4.65 -16.83 32.81
N LEU A 71 -4.49 -15.50 32.73
CA LEU A 71 -3.93 -14.71 33.82
C LEU A 71 -5.02 -14.32 34.82
N THR A 72 -4.94 -14.89 36.02
CA THR A 72 -5.82 -14.58 37.16
C THR A 72 -5.17 -13.62 38.16
N SER A 73 -3.87 -13.36 38.04
CA SER A 73 -3.10 -12.45 38.91
C SER A 73 -2.16 -11.53 38.12
N GLN A 74 -1.63 -10.50 38.78
CA GLN A 74 -0.70 -9.56 38.16
C GLN A 74 0.64 -10.17 37.76
N LEU A 75 1.02 -10.06 36.48
CA LEU A 75 2.39 -10.38 36.05
C LEU A 75 3.40 -9.47 36.77
N PRO A 76 4.58 -9.98 37.14
CA PRO A 76 5.62 -9.17 37.75
C PRO A 76 6.01 -8.00 36.84
N PHE A 77 6.36 -6.86 37.45
CA PHE A 77 6.88 -5.71 36.69
C PHE A 77 8.22 -6.06 36.06
N PHE A 78 8.41 -5.68 34.81
CA PHE A 78 9.67 -5.84 34.09
C PHE A 78 10.62 -4.71 34.55
N ASN A 79 11.78 -5.06 35.13
CA ASN A 79 12.75 -4.07 35.65
C ASN A 79 13.98 -3.88 34.74
N LYS A 80 13.93 -4.44 33.54
CA LYS A 80 14.97 -4.39 32.50
C LYS A 80 14.35 -4.63 31.13
N ASP A 81 15.16 -4.55 30.09
CA ASP A 81 14.75 -4.87 28.72
C ASP A 81 14.57 -6.38 28.56
N ILE A 82 13.36 -6.80 28.17
CA ILE A 82 12.93 -8.20 28.10
C ILE A 82 12.17 -8.42 26.81
N GLN A 83 12.39 -9.59 26.21
CA GLN A 83 11.69 -10.05 25.02
C GLN A 83 10.77 -11.22 25.36
N ILE A 84 9.56 -11.22 24.82
CA ILE A 84 8.64 -12.37 24.88
C ILE A 84 8.30 -12.75 23.44
N VAL A 85 8.66 -13.96 23.02
CA VAL A 85 8.70 -14.36 21.61
C VAL A 85 8.05 -15.72 21.39
N ASN A 86 7.08 -15.78 20.46
CA ASN A 86 6.40 -16.97 19.97
C ASN A 86 6.22 -16.91 18.45
N ASP A 87 7.29 -16.70 17.70
CA ASP A 87 7.21 -16.57 16.23
C ASP A 87 8.34 -17.25 15.46
N GLY A 88 8.85 -18.34 16.03
CA GLY A 88 9.67 -19.32 15.33
C GLY A 88 8.87 -20.11 14.27
N PRO A 89 9.54 -20.64 13.23
CA PRO A 89 8.90 -21.52 12.26
C PRO A 89 8.31 -22.76 12.93
N GLY A 90 7.00 -22.96 12.81
CA GLY A 90 6.29 -24.10 13.39
C GLY A 90 5.78 -23.88 14.82
N ASP A 91 5.97 -22.68 15.40
CA ASP A 91 5.40 -22.33 16.70
C ASP A 91 3.87 -22.38 16.66
N GLU A 92 3.28 -23.04 17.65
CA GLU A 92 1.84 -23.09 17.83
C GLU A 92 1.30 -21.72 18.33
N PRO A 93 0.08 -21.31 17.95
CA PRO A 93 -0.47 -20.02 18.39
C PRO A 93 -0.64 -19.95 19.92
N VAL A 94 -0.07 -18.92 20.55
CA VAL A 94 -0.24 -18.68 21.99
C VAL A 94 -1.11 -17.46 22.24
N THR A 95 -2.19 -17.66 22.98
CA THR A 95 -3.06 -16.59 23.49
C THR A 95 -2.80 -16.37 24.98
N VAL A 96 -2.47 -15.14 25.34
CA VAL A 96 -2.41 -14.70 26.74
C VAL A 96 -3.69 -13.90 27.03
N ARG A 97 -4.63 -14.53 27.74
CA ARG A 97 -5.89 -13.92 28.13
C ARG A 97 -5.78 -13.33 29.53
N ARG A 98 -6.21 -12.09 29.66
CA ARG A 98 -6.27 -11.38 30.94
C ARG A 98 -7.64 -11.57 31.59
N SER A 99 -7.69 -11.50 32.92
CA SER A 99 -8.95 -11.45 33.66
C SER A 99 -9.71 -10.15 33.38
N SER A 100 -11.05 -10.23 33.33
CA SER A 100 -11.95 -9.10 33.12
C SER A 100 -12.31 -8.35 34.41
N VAL A 101 -11.75 -8.75 35.55
CA VAL A 101 -12.01 -8.10 36.85
C VAL A 101 -11.24 -6.78 36.93
N ALA A 102 -11.88 -5.71 37.40
CA ALA A 102 -11.27 -4.39 37.56
C ALA A 102 -9.96 -4.45 38.37
N GLY A 103 -8.92 -3.72 37.93
CA GLY A 103 -7.58 -3.73 38.55
C GLY A 103 -6.65 -4.82 38.00
N THR A 104 -6.99 -5.45 36.88
CA THR A 104 -6.16 -6.47 36.24
C THR A 104 -4.86 -5.93 35.65
N PRO A 105 -3.82 -6.78 35.55
CA PRO A 105 -2.44 -6.34 35.38
C PRO A 105 -2.04 -5.83 34.01
N ARG A 106 -1.23 -4.78 34.00
CA ARG A 106 -0.65 -4.19 32.79
C ARG A 106 0.51 -5.04 32.24
N PHE A 107 0.59 -5.19 30.93
CA PHE A 107 1.86 -5.49 30.26
C PHE A 107 2.67 -4.20 30.13
N HIS A 108 3.84 -4.17 30.77
CA HIS A 108 4.89 -3.17 30.53
C HIS A 108 6.06 -3.92 29.91
N THR A 109 6.35 -3.82 28.61
CA THR A 109 7.34 -4.73 27.99
C THR A 109 8.09 -4.07 26.87
N VAL A 110 9.35 -4.46 26.65
CA VAL A 110 10.25 -3.83 25.66
C VAL A 110 10.14 -4.51 24.28
N LEU A 111 9.87 -5.81 24.18
CA LEU A 111 9.51 -6.50 22.93
C LEU A 111 8.48 -7.62 23.15
N ILE A 112 7.44 -7.66 22.30
CA ILE A 112 6.44 -8.74 22.25
C ILE A 112 6.33 -9.24 20.80
N ALA A 113 6.46 -10.55 20.58
CA ALA A 113 6.38 -11.13 19.25
C ALA A 113 5.53 -12.41 19.21
N GLY A 114 4.67 -12.54 18.20
CA GLY A 114 3.97 -13.80 17.90
C GLY A 114 2.83 -14.20 18.84
N LEU A 115 2.29 -13.25 19.61
CA LEU A 115 1.28 -13.50 20.63
C LEU A 115 -0.09 -12.95 20.27
N THR A 116 -1.14 -13.62 20.75
CA THR A 116 -2.46 -13.00 20.91
C THR A 116 -2.62 -12.47 22.33
N ILE A 117 -2.85 -11.17 22.50
CA ILE A 117 -3.13 -10.51 23.79
C ILE A 117 -4.60 -10.10 23.80
N GLY A 118 -5.37 -10.66 24.74
CA GLY A 118 -6.80 -10.37 24.81
C GLY A 118 -7.40 -10.37 26.19
N ASN A 119 -8.67 -9.96 26.26
CA ASN A 119 -9.49 -9.86 27.47
C ASN A 119 -8.92 -8.94 28.56
N GLY A 120 -8.01 -8.02 28.22
CA GLY A 120 -7.57 -7.00 29.16
C GLY A 120 -8.74 -6.08 29.55
N PHE A 121 -8.86 -5.71 30.83
CA PHE A 121 -9.91 -4.81 31.30
C PHE A 121 -9.36 -3.77 32.29
N ASN A 122 -9.38 -2.49 31.92
CA ASN A 122 -8.91 -1.40 32.76
C ASN A 122 -9.71 -0.10 32.53
N GLN A 123 -10.85 0.06 33.20
CA GLN A 123 -11.68 1.27 33.04
C GLN A 123 -11.23 2.47 33.87
N SER A 124 -10.26 2.30 34.79
CA SER A 124 -9.74 3.40 35.60
C SER A 124 -8.41 3.95 35.09
N SER A 125 -7.85 3.38 34.01
CA SER A 125 -6.52 3.75 33.51
C SER A 125 -6.30 3.35 32.04
N GLU A 126 -5.18 3.77 31.47
CA GLU A 126 -4.84 3.60 30.07
C GLU A 126 -4.30 2.20 29.74
N GLY A 127 -4.44 1.76 28.49
CA GLY A 127 -3.84 0.54 27.95
C GLY A 127 -4.56 -0.73 28.40
N GLY A 128 -5.66 -1.07 27.74
CA GLY A 128 -6.42 -2.28 28.07
C GLY A 128 -5.61 -3.56 27.87
N GLY A 129 -4.84 -3.66 26.79
CA GLY A 129 -3.91 -4.78 26.50
C GLY A 129 -2.47 -4.51 26.94
N VAL A 130 -1.80 -3.51 26.35
CA VAL A 130 -0.41 -3.13 26.66
C VAL A 130 -0.33 -1.66 27.08
N SER A 131 0.53 -1.36 28.04
CA SER A 131 0.82 0.02 28.47
C SER A 131 2.30 0.30 28.30
N ASN A 132 2.62 1.18 27.36
CA ASN A 132 3.94 1.77 27.21
C ASN A 132 3.92 3.17 27.81
N ASN A 133 4.62 3.35 28.94
CA ASN A 133 4.82 4.66 29.54
C ASN A 133 6.31 4.98 29.56
N ARG A 134 6.71 6.02 28.84
CA ARG A 134 8.11 6.49 28.72
C ARG A 134 9.15 5.41 28.44
N SER A 135 8.78 4.42 27.64
CA SER A 135 9.68 3.34 27.28
C SER A 135 9.68 3.14 25.76
N THR A 136 10.60 2.32 25.28
CA THR A 136 10.63 1.89 23.89
C THR A 136 10.09 0.47 23.81
N VAL A 137 9.06 0.27 23.00
CA VAL A 137 8.37 -1.01 22.86
C VAL A 137 8.24 -1.36 21.39
N THR A 138 8.62 -2.58 21.03
CA THR A 138 8.31 -3.16 19.73
C THR A 138 7.29 -4.28 19.89
N VAL A 139 6.27 -4.30 19.06
CA VAL A 139 5.31 -5.41 18.97
C VAL A 139 5.27 -5.89 17.53
N ARG A 140 5.49 -7.18 17.29
CA ARG A 140 5.52 -7.74 15.93
C ARG A 140 4.76 -9.04 15.81
N ASN A 141 4.11 -9.28 14.67
CA ASN A 141 3.39 -10.53 14.40
C ASN A 141 2.35 -10.87 15.51
N CYS A 142 1.74 -9.87 16.13
CA CYS A 142 0.82 -10.06 17.27
C CYS A 142 -0.62 -9.74 16.90
N THR A 143 -1.56 -10.38 17.59
CA THR A 143 -2.97 -10.00 17.60
C THR A 143 -3.32 -9.38 18.95
N ILE A 144 -3.85 -8.16 18.98
CA ILE A 144 -4.33 -7.48 20.18
C ILE A 144 -5.84 -7.36 20.04
N SER A 145 -6.59 -8.16 20.79
CA SER A 145 -8.04 -8.30 20.53
C SER A 145 -8.91 -8.37 21.78
N GLY A 146 -10.08 -7.75 21.74
CA GLY A 146 -11.07 -7.85 22.82
C GLY A 146 -10.62 -7.18 24.12
N ASN A 147 -9.65 -6.26 24.06
CA ASN A 147 -9.16 -5.54 25.23
C ASN A 147 -10.00 -4.28 25.47
N GLN A 148 -10.14 -3.91 26.75
CA GLN A 148 -10.96 -2.80 27.21
C GLN A 148 -10.12 -1.88 28.11
N GLY A 149 -10.03 -0.60 27.76
CA GLY A 149 -9.25 0.41 28.49
C GLY A 149 -10.04 1.70 28.74
N PHE A 150 -9.53 2.59 29.59
CA PHE A 150 -10.08 3.95 29.68
C PHE A 150 -9.73 4.74 28.41
N SER A 151 -8.45 4.70 28.06
CA SER A 151 -7.90 5.14 26.78
C SER A 151 -6.89 4.11 26.25
N GLY A 152 -6.80 3.96 24.93
CA GLY A 152 -5.95 2.92 24.32
C GLY A 152 -6.47 1.53 24.64
N GLY A 153 -7.64 1.17 24.11
CA GLY A 153 -8.32 -0.08 24.43
C GLY A 153 -7.43 -1.31 24.20
N GLY A 154 -6.68 -1.33 23.10
CA GLY A 154 -5.61 -2.29 22.86
C GLY A 154 -4.30 -1.86 23.52
N ILE A 155 -3.74 -0.71 23.11
CA ILE A 155 -2.45 -0.22 23.61
C ILE A 155 -2.52 1.27 23.94
N SER A 156 -1.90 1.69 25.05
CA SER A 156 -1.58 3.09 25.30
C SER A 156 -0.07 3.30 25.25
N ASN A 157 0.36 4.28 24.45
CA ASN A 157 1.73 4.78 24.34
C ASN A 157 1.76 6.22 24.87
N ASN A 158 2.25 6.43 26.08
CA ASN A 158 2.09 7.72 26.76
C ASN A 158 3.33 8.21 27.51
N THR A 159 3.35 9.52 27.75
CA THR A 159 4.37 10.20 28.56
C THR A 159 3.75 10.87 29.81
N MET A 160 2.83 10.22 30.51
CA MET A 160 2.14 10.80 31.69
C MET A 160 2.95 10.69 32.99
N PHE A 161 3.09 11.78 33.77
CA PHE A 161 3.78 11.89 35.09
C PHE A 161 5.32 11.67 35.15
N GLY A 162 6.12 12.69 34.81
CA GLY A 162 7.60 12.58 34.76
C GLY A 162 8.23 13.14 33.48
N SER A 163 9.53 12.86 33.26
CA SER A 163 10.31 13.26 32.07
C SER A 163 10.78 12.01 31.29
N GLY A 164 10.80 12.06 29.95
CA GLY A 164 11.18 10.95 29.08
C GLY A 164 10.36 10.88 27.77
N THR A 165 10.57 9.84 26.97
CA THR A 165 9.90 9.63 25.67
C THR A 165 9.23 8.27 25.61
N ALA A 166 8.10 8.16 24.92
CA ALA A 166 7.42 6.89 24.68
C ALA A 166 7.46 6.53 23.20
N THR A 167 8.08 5.40 22.86
CA THR A 167 8.24 4.95 21.47
C THR A 167 7.58 3.59 21.31
N LEU A 168 6.61 3.48 20.42
CA LEU A 168 5.93 2.23 20.08
C LEU A 168 6.10 1.92 18.59
N THR A 169 6.69 0.76 18.29
CA THR A 169 6.83 0.24 16.93
C THR A 169 5.98 -1.01 16.75
N LEU A 170 5.09 -1.00 15.76
CA LEU A 170 4.16 -2.09 15.44
C LEU A 170 4.43 -2.62 14.04
N ILE A 171 4.67 -3.92 13.90
CA ILE A 171 4.99 -4.56 12.62
C ILE A 171 4.13 -5.81 12.44
N ASN A 172 3.36 -5.93 11.36
CA ASN A 172 2.53 -7.11 11.09
C ASN A 172 1.56 -7.44 12.24
N CYS A 173 0.99 -6.42 12.88
CA CYS A 173 0.08 -6.58 14.02
C CYS A 173 -1.38 -6.36 13.62
N THR A 174 -2.28 -7.13 14.23
CA THR A 174 -3.74 -6.99 14.08
C THR A 174 -4.37 -6.51 15.39
N PHE A 175 -5.17 -5.46 15.33
CA PHE A 175 -5.96 -4.94 16.44
C PHE A 175 -7.44 -5.11 16.11
N SER A 176 -8.16 -5.90 16.89
CA SER A 176 -9.55 -6.20 16.59
C SER A 176 -10.49 -6.24 17.79
N GLY A 177 -11.61 -5.52 17.71
CA GLY A 177 -12.63 -5.54 18.77
C GLY A 177 -12.13 -5.00 20.10
N ASN A 178 -11.14 -4.10 20.11
CA ASN A 178 -10.72 -3.42 21.32
C ASN A 178 -11.62 -2.20 21.56
N THR A 179 -11.89 -1.90 22.83
CA THR A 179 -12.79 -0.84 23.25
C THR A 179 -12.12 0.09 24.25
N ALA A 180 -12.14 1.39 23.99
CA ALA A 180 -11.81 2.40 24.99
C ALA A 180 -13.08 3.09 25.47
N SER A 181 -13.20 3.38 26.77
CA SER A 181 -14.35 4.16 27.25
C SER A 181 -14.31 5.60 26.74
N GLN A 182 -13.12 6.20 26.66
CA GLN A 182 -12.95 7.60 26.26
C GLN A 182 -12.29 7.74 24.89
N HIS A 183 -11.12 7.13 24.68
CA HIS A 183 -10.25 7.56 23.58
C HIS A 183 -9.38 6.43 23.01
N GLY A 184 -9.15 6.42 21.70
CA GLY A 184 -8.19 5.51 21.07
C GLY A 184 -8.62 4.05 21.25
N GLY A 185 -9.68 3.63 20.55
CA GLY A 185 -10.27 2.30 20.73
C GLY A 185 -9.27 1.17 20.55
N ALA A 186 -8.42 1.24 19.51
CA ALA A 186 -7.28 0.34 19.37
C ALA A 186 -6.05 0.88 20.11
N ILE A 187 -5.63 2.10 19.76
CA ILE A 187 -4.36 2.66 20.21
C ILE A 187 -4.54 4.12 20.62
N GLU A 188 -3.91 4.48 21.72
CA GLU A 188 -3.67 5.87 22.09
C GLU A 188 -2.16 6.17 22.04
N ASN A 189 -1.79 7.24 21.34
CA ASN A 189 -0.47 7.86 21.38
C ASN A 189 -0.60 9.23 22.03
N ASN A 190 -0.08 9.39 23.25
CA ASN A 190 -0.35 10.56 24.09
C ASN A 190 0.95 11.20 24.58
N SER A 191 1.26 12.38 24.04
CA SER A 191 2.39 13.19 24.48
C SER A 191 1.91 14.28 25.45
N ASN A 192 2.60 14.45 26.57
CA ASN A 192 2.24 15.39 27.63
C ASN A 192 3.45 16.17 28.15
N PHE A 193 3.23 17.42 28.56
CA PHE A 193 4.25 18.29 29.18
C PHE A 193 5.51 18.50 28.29
N GLY A 194 5.34 18.62 26.97
CA GLY A 194 6.45 18.82 26.03
C GLY A 194 7.32 17.58 25.78
N GLN A 195 6.92 16.40 26.28
CA GLN A 195 7.59 15.13 26.03
C GLN A 195 7.15 14.53 24.69
N VAL A 196 7.93 13.59 24.16
CA VAL A 196 7.66 13.00 22.84
C VAL A 196 7.03 11.61 22.97
N ALA A 197 5.88 11.41 22.32
CA ALA A 197 5.25 10.11 22.10
C ALA A 197 5.25 9.80 20.59
N THR A 198 5.95 8.73 20.21
CA THR A 198 6.08 8.29 18.82
C THR A 198 5.47 6.91 18.63
N LEU A 199 4.63 6.78 17.61
CA LEU A 199 3.99 5.54 17.19
C LEU A 199 4.30 5.30 15.71
N THR A 200 4.92 4.17 15.40
CA THR A 200 5.20 3.71 14.02
C THR A 200 4.44 2.41 13.76
N LEU A 201 3.68 2.35 12.67
CA LEU A 201 2.98 1.16 12.21
C LEU A 201 3.45 0.78 10.82
N THR A 202 3.73 -0.50 10.62
CA THR A 202 4.06 -1.08 9.31
C THR A 202 3.31 -2.37 9.10
N ASN A 203 2.53 -2.45 8.01
CA ASN A 203 1.74 -3.64 7.68
C ASN A 203 0.80 -4.08 8.82
N CYS A 204 0.15 -3.10 9.46
CA CYS A 204 -0.77 -3.34 10.59
C CYS A 204 -2.24 -3.20 10.16
N ILE A 205 -3.11 -3.96 10.82
CA ILE A 205 -4.56 -3.92 10.63
C ILE A 205 -5.22 -3.47 11.93
N LEU A 206 -6.00 -2.39 11.88
CA LEU A 206 -6.85 -1.91 12.97
C LEU A 206 -8.30 -2.02 12.52
N ASN A 207 -8.97 -3.10 12.91
CA ASN A 207 -10.30 -3.44 12.43
C ASN A 207 -11.34 -3.52 13.57
N GLY A 208 -12.45 -2.79 13.46
CA GLY A 208 -13.57 -2.99 14.38
C GLY A 208 -13.29 -2.57 15.82
N ASN A 209 -12.46 -1.54 16.04
CA ASN A 209 -12.17 -1.02 17.38
C ASN A 209 -13.10 0.16 17.70
N THR A 210 -13.41 0.36 18.97
CA THR A 210 -14.42 1.31 19.42
C THR A 210 -13.88 2.25 20.47
N SER A 211 -14.08 3.55 20.30
CA SER A 211 -14.02 4.54 21.36
C SER A 211 -15.45 4.92 21.73
N SER A 212 -15.91 4.59 22.94
CA SER A 212 -17.34 4.67 23.28
C SER A 212 -17.88 6.10 23.37
N PHE A 213 -17.12 7.02 23.97
CA PHE A 213 -17.59 8.38 24.27
C PHE A 213 -16.70 9.51 23.73
N GLY A 214 -15.53 9.20 23.17
CA GLY A 214 -14.64 10.22 22.60
C GLY A 214 -13.95 9.72 21.34
N ASP A 215 -12.78 10.27 21.07
CA ASP A 215 -12.24 10.29 19.70
C ASP A 215 -11.33 9.11 19.36
N GLY A 216 -11.16 8.88 18.05
CA GLY A 216 -10.18 7.93 17.53
C GLY A 216 -10.62 6.49 17.76
N GLY A 217 -11.60 6.00 17.01
CA GLY A 217 -12.06 4.61 17.15
C GLY A 217 -10.94 3.59 16.92
N GLY A 218 -10.08 3.84 15.94
CA GLY A 218 -8.83 3.12 15.74
C GLY A 218 -7.70 3.73 16.56
N ILE A 219 -7.25 4.92 16.17
CA ILE A 219 -6.09 5.60 16.77
C ILE A 219 -6.49 6.96 17.29
N ARG A 220 -6.02 7.32 18.49
CA ARG A 220 -5.95 8.70 18.93
C ARG A 220 -4.50 9.14 19.10
N ASN A 221 -4.10 10.19 18.38
CA ASN A 221 -2.81 10.85 18.51
C ASN A 221 -3.00 12.22 19.14
N ILE A 222 -2.61 12.39 20.42
CA ILE A 222 -2.76 13.66 21.14
C ILE A 222 -1.43 14.24 21.57
N GLY A 223 -1.27 15.54 21.31
CA GLY A 223 -0.13 16.34 21.71
C GLY A 223 0.16 17.43 20.70
N ALA A 224 1.16 18.27 20.94
CA ALA A 224 1.57 19.24 19.92
C ALA A 224 2.22 18.52 18.72
N ALA A 225 2.22 19.17 17.55
CA ALA A 225 2.70 18.59 16.29
C ALA A 225 4.14 18.03 16.39
N ASP A 226 5.00 18.65 17.19
CA ASP A 226 6.40 18.27 17.40
C ASP A 226 6.61 17.27 18.56
N THR A 227 5.55 16.82 19.22
CA THR A 227 5.63 15.96 20.42
C THR A 227 4.83 14.67 20.27
N ALA A 228 3.67 14.68 19.61
CA ALA A 228 2.89 13.47 19.31
C ALA A 228 2.99 13.10 17.83
N ARG A 229 3.63 11.97 17.51
CA ARG A 229 3.90 11.55 16.13
C ARG A 229 3.34 10.17 15.83
N VAL A 230 2.56 10.06 14.76
CA VAL A 230 2.13 8.80 14.17
C VAL A 230 2.64 8.70 12.74
N THR A 231 3.29 7.59 12.42
CA THR A 231 3.70 7.23 11.04
C THR A 231 3.16 5.85 10.70
N MET A 232 2.48 5.76 9.57
CA MET A 232 1.82 4.54 9.09
C MET A 232 2.26 4.23 7.67
N THR A 233 2.63 2.98 7.43
CA THR A 233 2.99 2.48 6.10
C THR A 233 2.35 1.10 5.87
N ASP A 234 1.68 0.94 4.73
CA ASP A 234 1.02 -0.32 4.35
C ASP A 234 -0.04 -0.77 5.38
N CYS A 235 -0.71 0.17 6.04
CA CYS A 235 -1.68 -0.13 7.11
C CYS A 235 -3.13 -0.08 6.64
N LEU A 236 -3.99 -0.85 7.32
CA LEU A 236 -5.44 -0.82 7.18
C LEU A 236 -6.10 -0.34 8.47
N VAL A 237 -6.85 0.77 8.44
CA VAL A 237 -7.70 1.25 9.54
C VAL A 237 -9.14 1.18 9.07
N THR A 238 -9.88 0.18 9.53
CA THR A 238 -11.21 -0.09 8.99
C THR A 238 -12.27 -0.47 10.02
N ASN A 239 -13.53 -0.14 9.73
CA ASN A 239 -14.68 -0.49 10.55
C ASN A 239 -14.57 0.00 12.00
N ASN A 240 -13.77 1.03 12.27
CA ASN A 240 -13.63 1.57 13.61
C ASN A 240 -14.73 2.60 13.88
N ASN A 241 -15.11 2.71 15.15
CA ASN A 241 -16.20 3.57 15.59
C ASN A 241 -15.75 4.49 16.73
N ALA A 242 -16.05 5.78 16.61
CA ALA A 242 -15.83 6.76 17.68
C ALA A 242 -17.17 7.34 18.17
N GLY A 243 -17.24 7.65 19.47
CA GLY A 243 -18.42 8.26 20.08
C GLY A 243 -18.54 9.77 19.85
N SER A 244 -17.44 10.43 19.45
CA SER A 244 -17.34 11.85 19.09
C SER A 244 -16.68 12.01 17.72
N ASP A 245 -15.36 12.14 17.63
CA ASP A 245 -14.67 12.50 16.38
C ASP A 245 -13.63 11.46 15.93
N GLY A 246 -13.24 11.49 14.66
CA GLY A 246 -12.16 10.65 14.16
C GLY A 246 -12.50 9.17 14.23
N GLY A 247 -13.54 8.73 13.51
CA GLY A 247 -14.01 7.34 13.55
C GLY A 247 -12.88 6.33 13.37
N GLY A 248 -11.98 6.59 12.43
CA GLY A 248 -10.73 5.86 12.27
C GLY A 248 -9.61 6.44 13.14
N ILE A 249 -9.24 7.69 12.89
CA ILE A 249 -8.09 8.35 13.49
C ILE A 249 -8.50 9.74 13.98
N ALA A 250 -8.14 10.09 15.21
CA ALA A 250 -8.19 11.46 15.71
C ALA A 250 -6.77 11.97 15.97
N ASN A 251 -6.45 13.18 15.51
CA ASN A 251 -5.10 13.73 15.53
C ASN A 251 -5.08 15.19 15.99
N THR A 252 -4.21 15.50 16.95
CA THR A 252 -3.78 16.89 17.25
C THR A 252 -2.28 17.10 17.07
N GLY A 253 -1.53 16.00 16.90
CA GLY A 253 -0.09 15.98 16.64
C GLY A 253 0.26 15.91 15.15
N THR A 254 1.32 15.19 14.81
CA THR A 254 1.67 14.88 13.41
C THR A 254 1.21 13.48 13.01
N LEU A 255 0.48 13.38 11.89
CA LEU A 255 0.07 12.13 11.27
C LEU A 255 0.64 12.02 9.84
N VAL A 256 1.36 10.93 9.58
CA VAL A 256 1.85 10.58 8.25
C VAL A 256 1.29 9.22 7.84
N THR A 257 0.62 9.16 6.70
CA THR A 257 0.12 7.93 6.08
C THR A 257 0.71 7.76 4.69
N ASN A 258 1.28 6.59 4.43
CA ASN A 258 1.81 6.21 3.13
C ASN A 258 1.31 4.82 2.74
N ASN A 259 0.72 4.69 1.55
CA ASN A 259 0.16 3.43 1.07
C ASN A 259 -0.80 2.77 2.08
N CYS A 260 -1.63 3.57 2.73
CA CYS A 260 -2.58 3.10 3.74
C CYS A 260 -4.01 3.09 3.19
N ILE A 261 -4.86 2.27 3.80
CA ILE A 261 -6.31 2.26 3.56
C ILE A 261 -7.01 2.65 4.86
N VAL A 262 -7.79 3.73 4.84
CA VAL A 262 -8.64 4.18 5.94
C VAL A 262 -10.08 4.08 5.46
N SER A 263 -10.80 3.03 5.84
CA SER A 263 -12.09 2.74 5.21
C SER A 263 -13.21 2.28 6.14
N ASN A 264 -14.44 2.67 5.84
CA ASN A 264 -15.64 2.26 6.57
C ASN A 264 -15.57 2.62 8.07
N ASN A 265 -14.83 3.66 8.43
CA ASN A 265 -14.82 4.15 9.80
C ASN A 265 -15.96 5.16 9.97
N MET A 266 -16.50 5.21 11.19
CA MET A 266 -17.64 6.08 11.46
C MET A 266 -17.62 6.69 12.84
N THR A 267 -18.41 7.76 13.00
CA THR A 267 -18.72 8.34 14.30
C THR A 267 -20.19 8.04 14.63
N ALA A 268 -20.45 7.41 15.76
CA ALA A 268 -21.79 7.24 16.31
C ALA A 268 -21.97 8.26 17.43
N SER A 269 -22.37 9.50 17.10
CA SER A 269 -22.43 10.57 18.09
C SER A 269 -23.35 10.20 19.26
N SER A 270 -22.74 9.96 20.42
CA SER A 270 -23.46 9.62 21.65
C SER A 270 -23.96 10.87 22.39
N SER A 271 -23.43 12.04 22.02
CA SER A 271 -23.61 13.34 22.67
C SER A 271 -24.64 14.25 21.99
N GLY A 272 -25.20 13.86 20.84
CA GLY A 272 -26.12 14.70 20.07
C GLY A 272 -25.46 15.88 19.33
N VAL A 273 -24.15 16.09 19.51
CA VAL A 273 -23.32 16.96 18.67
C VAL A 273 -22.78 16.11 17.52
N GLY A 274 -22.82 16.63 16.29
CA GLY A 274 -22.34 15.89 15.12
C GLY A 274 -20.86 15.57 15.20
N GLY A 275 -20.46 14.37 14.80
CA GLY A 275 -19.04 13.99 14.73
C GLY A 275 -18.36 14.57 13.49
N VAL A 276 -17.03 14.73 13.58
CA VAL A 276 -16.18 15.27 12.52
C VAL A 276 -15.10 14.26 12.15
N GLY A 277 -14.81 14.12 10.85
CA GLY A 277 -13.76 13.24 10.37
C GLY A 277 -14.08 11.75 10.54
N GLY A 278 -14.93 11.18 9.67
CA GLY A 278 -15.29 9.76 9.76
C GLY A 278 -14.07 8.85 9.63
N GLY A 279 -13.19 9.17 8.68
CA GLY A 279 -11.88 8.54 8.54
C GLY A 279 -10.85 9.15 9.47
N ILE A 280 -10.54 10.43 9.26
CA ILE A 280 -9.52 11.19 9.99
C ILE A 280 -10.11 12.51 10.49
N TYR A 281 -10.01 12.74 11.79
CA TYR A 281 -10.24 14.04 12.42
C TYR A 281 -8.90 14.70 12.76
N ASN A 282 -8.79 15.99 12.45
CA ASN A 282 -7.64 16.82 12.81
C ASN A 282 -8.08 18.08 13.53
N GLU A 283 -7.49 18.32 14.69
CA GLU A 283 -7.76 19.52 15.49
C GLU A 283 -6.48 20.31 15.79
N GLY A 284 -6.60 21.63 15.79
CA GLY A 284 -5.55 22.55 16.21
C GLY A 284 -4.39 22.61 15.21
N ASN A 285 -3.17 22.75 15.72
CA ASN A 285 -1.97 22.85 14.88
C ASN A 285 -1.44 21.49 14.39
N GLY A 286 -2.28 20.44 14.41
CA GLY A 286 -1.89 19.10 13.99
C GLY A 286 -1.62 19.03 12.49
N ASN A 287 -0.49 18.44 12.10
CA ASN A 287 -0.11 18.30 10.69
C ASN A 287 -0.50 16.94 10.14
N ILE A 288 -0.98 16.91 8.89
CA ILE A 288 -1.33 15.67 8.19
C ILE A 288 -0.58 15.58 6.86
N THR A 289 0.00 14.42 6.61
CA THR A 289 0.48 14.03 5.28
C THR A 289 -0.16 12.71 4.87
N VAL A 290 -0.91 12.71 3.76
CA VAL A 290 -1.53 11.53 3.17
C VAL A 290 -0.95 11.31 1.79
N THR A 291 -0.29 10.17 1.59
CA THR A 291 0.42 9.85 0.34
C THR A 291 0.05 8.46 -0.13
N ASN A 292 -0.21 8.29 -1.43
CA ASN A 292 -0.47 6.99 -2.05
C ASN A 292 -1.59 6.18 -1.36
N SER A 293 -2.54 6.84 -0.69
CA SER A 293 -3.45 6.21 0.26
C SER A 293 -4.90 6.31 -0.19
N THR A 294 -5.73 5.38 0.27
CA THR A 294 -7.17 5.36 -0.02
C THR A 294 -7.97 5.63 1.25
N LEU A 295 -8.78 6.69 1.23
CA LEU A 295 -9.74 7.03 2.28
C LEU A 295 -11.15 6.81 1.72
N SER A 296 -11.83 5.75 2.13
CA SER A 296 -13.07 5.35 1.44
C SER A 296 -14.19 4.80 2.30
N GLY A 297 -15.44 5.11 1.96
CA GLY A 297 -16.59 4.56 2.67
C GLY A 297 -16.74 5.04 4.10
N ASN A 298 -15.98 6.06 4.52
CA ASN A 298 -16.05 6.59 5.87
C ASN A 298 -17.28 7.50 6.01
N SER A 299 -17.92 7.48 7.18
CA SER A 299 -19.20 8.16 7.40
C SER A 299 -19.26 8.92 8.72
N THR A 300 -19.69 10.17 8.68
CA THR A 300 -19.81 11.02 9.89
C THR A 300 -20.81 12.15 9.68
N THR A 301 -20.85 13.15 10.56
CA THR A 301 -21.67 14.35 10.39
C THR A 301 -21.00 15.37 9.47
N TYR A 302 -19.71 15.65 9.66
CA TYR A 302 -18.92 16.57 8.82
C TYR A 302 -17.58 15.94 8.39
N GLY A 303 -17.22 16.01 7.11
CA GLY A 303 -15.92 15.50 6.66
C GLY A 303 -15.86 13.97 6.65
N GLY A 304 -16.57 13.32 5.72
CA GLY A 304 -16.67 11.85 5.65
C GLY A 304 -15.30 11.17 5.72
N ALA A 305 -14.35 11.56 4.87
CA ALA A 305 -12.98 11.07 4.91
C ALA A 305 -12.10 11.86 5.89
N ILE A 306 -12.05 13.19 5.75
CA ILE A 306 -11.22 14.08 6.57
C ILE A 306 -12.05 15.26 7.07
N GLY A 307 -11.98 15.54 8.36
CA GLY A 307 -12.52 16.77 8.94
C GLY A 307 -11.44 17.53 9.69
N LEU A 308 -11.35 18.84 9.43
CA LEU A 308 -10.35 19.75 9.99
C LEU A 308 -11.04 20.85 10.79
N GLU A 309 -10.67 21.01 12.05
CA GLU A 309 -11.22 22.04 12.92
C GLU A 309 -10.11 22.80 13.67
N SER A 310 -10.13 24.14 13.54
CA SER A 310 -9.30 25.10 14.29
C SER A 310 -7.78 24.95 14.11
N GLY A 311 -7.05 26.07 14.17
CA GLY A 311 -5.58 26.10 14.23
C GLY A 311 -4.85 26.06 12.88
N ASP A 312 -3.54 26.36 12.90
CA ASP A 312 -2.73 26.60 11.71
C ASP A 312 -2.15 25.31 11.09
N ALA A 313 -2.98 24.27 11.00
CA ALA A 313 -2.60 22.95 10.48
C ALA A 313 -2.07 23.00 9.04
N THR A 314 -0.97 22.30 8.76
CA THR A 314 -0.56 22.01 7.38
C THR A 314 -1.04 20.62 6.99
N VAL A 315 -1.89 20.55 5.96
CA VAL A 315 -2.44 19.30 5.42
C VAL A 315 -1.98 19.13 3.98
N ALA A 316 -1.25 18.05 3.71
CA ALA A 316 -0.80 17.68 2.37
C ALA A 316 -1.35 16.32 1.97
N ILE A 317 -2.12 16.27 0.88
CA ILE A 317 -2.71 15.05 0.34
C ILE A 317 -2.18 14.89 -1.09
N SER A 318 -1.50 13.78 -1.36
CA SER A 318 -0.96 13.53 -2.69
C SER A 318 -1.10 12.08 -3.16
N ASN A 319 -1.27 11.92 -4.48
CA ASN A 319 -1.37 10.61 -5.14
C ASN A 319 -2.41 9.68 -4.49
N SER A 320 -3.48 10.25 -3.93
CA SER A 320 -4.40 9.55 -3.03
C SER A 320 -5.84 9.58 -3.53
N ALA A 321 -6.64 8.60 -3.12
CA ALA A 321 -8.04 8.49 -3.48
C ALA A 321 -8.94 8.72 -2.27
N LEU A 322 -9.80 9.74 -2.33
CA LEU A 322 -10.84 9.99 -1.32
C LEU A 322 -12.19 9.66 -1.97
N THR A 323 -12.74 8.48 -1.68
CA THR A 323 -13.84 7.94 -2.49
C THR A 323 -14.99 7.37 -1.68
N LEU A 324 -16.23 7.59 -2.11
CA LEU A 324 -17.41 6.98 -1.51
C LEU A 324 -17.60 7.32 -0.02
N ASN A 325 -17.06 8.44 0.45
CA ASN A 325 -17.27 8.90 1.82
C ASN A 325 -18.59 9.68 1.93
N ASN A 326 -19.20 9.63 3.10
CA ASN A 326 -20.50 10.23 3.34
C ASN A 326 -20.46 11.16 4.57
N ALA A 327 -20.93 12.39 4.41
CA ALA A 327 -21.21 13.28 5.52
C ALA A 327 -22.72 13.48 5.64
N LEU A 328 -23.21 13.75 6.85
CA LEU A 328 -24.61 14.14 7.02
C LEU A 328 -24.83 15.56 6.51
N PHE A 329 -23.98 16.51 6.91
CA PHE A 329 -24.16 17.94 6.66
C PHE A 329 -23.17 18.51 5.64
N ASP A 330 -21.86 18.47 5.85
CA ASP A 330 -20.96 19.12 4.89
C ASP A 330 -19.65 18.35 4.70
N GLY A 331 -19.08 18.47 3.50
CA GLY A 331 -17.78 17.88 3.17
C GLY A 331 -17.85 16.35 3.10
N GLY A 332 -18.51 15.80 2.08
CA GLY A 332 -18.65 14.34 1.95
C GLY A 332 -17.30 13.62 1.94
N ALA A 333 -16.27 14.21 1.33
CA ALA A 333 -14.88 13.75 1.46
C ALA A 333 -14.10 14.57 2.48
N LEU A 334 -14.04 15.90 2.29
CA LEU A 334 -13.25 16.81 3.12
C LEU A 334 -14.08 17.98 3.62
N TYR A 335 -14.00 18.24 4.92
CA TYR A 335 -14.54 19.42 5.58
C TYR A 335 -13.40 20.20 6.24
N ASP A 336 -13.19 21.45 5.84
CA ASP A 336 -12.23 22.38 6.44
C ASP A 336 -12.96 23.57 7.07
N GLN A 337 -12.84 23.71 8.39
CA GLN A 337 -13.40 24.83 9.16
C GLN A 337 -12.36 25.89 9.58
N GLY A 338 -11.11 25.75 9.11
CA GLY A 338 -10.13 26.83 9.02
C GLY A 338 -8.96 26.82 10.00
N GLY A 339 -8.02 27.72 9.68
CA GLY A 339 -6.76 28.04 10.36
C GLY A 339 -5.54 27.57 9.54
N GLY A 340 -5.69 26.47 8.82
CA GLY A 340 -4.61 25.82 8.08
C GLY A 340 -4.58 26.04 6.56
N THR A 341 -3.61 25.39 5.92
CA THR A 341 -3.55 25.24 4.46
C THR A 341 -3.64 23.76 4.10
N VAL A 342 -4.59 23.43 3.23
CA VAL A 342 -4.77 22.10 2.62
C VAL A 342 -4.25 22.14 1.18
N THR A 343 -3.23 21.35 0.87
CA THR A 343 -2.74 21.15 -0.50
C THR A 343 -3.11 19.75 -0.98
N ILE A 344 -3.81 19.67 -2.11
CA ILE A 344 -4.24 18.42 -2.72
C ILE A 344 -3.63 18.32 -4.11
N THR A 345 -2.79 17.31 -4.35
CA THR A 345 -2.03 17.16 -5.59
C THR A 345 -2.17 15.74 -6.16
N ASN A 346 -2.48 15.60 -7.45
CA ASN A 346 -2.63 14.27 -8.07
C ASN A 346 -3.61 13.36 -7.32
N CYS A 347 -4.73 13.90 -6.85
CA CYS A 347 -5.71 13.12 -6.10
C CYS A 347 -6.98 12.88 -6.91
N THR A 348 -7.61 11.75 -6.66
CA THR A 348 -8.96 11.44 -7.15
C THR A 348 -9.95 11.55 -5.99
N ILE A 349 -10.84 12.52 -6.03
CA ILE A 349 -11.92 12.72 -5.04
C ILE A 349 -13.23 12.36 -5.73
N SER A 350 -13.77 11.17 -5.46
CA SER A 350 -14.88 10.66 -6.28
C SER A 350 -16.00 9.93 -5.53
N GLY A 351 -17.23 10.20 -5.95
CA GLY A 351 -18.42 9.51 -5.45
C GLY A 351 -18.71 9.77 -3.98
N ASN A 352 -18.20 10.87 -3.42
CA ASN A 352 -18.49 11.28 -2.04
C ASN A 352 -19.83 12.03 -1.99
N ALA A 353 -20.53 11.95 -0.86
CA ALA A 353 -21.90 12.46 -0.76
C ALA A 353 -22.20 13.17 0.56
N VAL A 354 -23.19 14.06 0.50
CA VAL A 354 -23.87 14.65 1.65
C VAL A 354 -25.33 14.18 1.66
N SER A 355 -25.80 13.64 2.80
CA SER A 355 -27.08 12.92 2.85
C SER A 355 -28.30 13.69 3.40
N ASP A 356 -28.14 14.83 4.08
CA ASP A 356 -29.27 15.57 4.68
C ASP A 356 -30.17 16.33 3.68
N GLY A 357 -29.71 16.48 2.43
CA GLY A 357 -30.40 17.21 1.37
C GLY A 357 -30.31 18.74 1.43
N ASN A 358 -29.61 19.33 2.40
CA ASN A 358 -29.45 20.79 2.54
C ASN A 358 -27.98 21.23 2.62
N GLY A 359 -27.10 20.30 2.96
CA GLY A 359 -25.68 20.49 3.08
C GLY A 359 -24.94 20.60 1.74
N GLY A 360 -23.66 20.93 1.81
CA GLY A 360 -22.84 21.20 0.63
C GLY A 360 -21.44 20.65 0.66
N GLY A 361 -20.76 20.77 -0.50
CA GLY A 361 -19.41 20.24 -0.66
C GLY A 361 -19.39 18.72 -0.64
N GLY A 362 -20.11 18.08 -1.58
CA GLY A 362 -20.16 16.61 -1.65
C GLY A 362 -18.77 15.99 -1.71
N GLY A 363 -17.83 16.62 -2.43
CA GLY A 363 -16.40 16.33 -2.33
C GLY A 363 -15.76 17.13 -1.21
N ILE A 364 -15.71 18.45 -1.36
CA ILE A 364 -14.98 19.37 -0.47
C ILE A 364 -15.90 20.49 -0.01
N PHE A 365 -15.95 20.70 1.31
CA PHE A 365 -16.50 21.91 1.92
C PHE A 365 -15.37 22.67 2.61
N ASN A 366 -15.29 23.97 2.34
CA ASN A 366 -14.28 24.86 2.92
C ASN A 366 -14.96 26.07 3.55
N GLU A 367 -14.66 26.37 4.80
CA GLU A 367 -15.19 27.50 5.53
C GLU A 367 -14.16 28.05 6.52
N GLY A 368 -13.91 29.36 6.50
CA GLY A 368 -13.08 30.01 7.51
C GLY A 368 -13.95 30.58 8.63
N THR A 369 -13.98 29.93 9.79
CA THR A 369 -14.74 30.40 10.96
C THR A 369 -13.87 31.17 11.96
N GLY A 370 -14.47 32.02 12.79
CA GLY A 370 -13.79 32.64 13.95
C GLY A 370 -12.61 33.57 13.63
N GLY A 371 -12.49 34.07 12.39
CA GLY A 371 -11.35 34.87 11.94
C GLY A 371 -10.20 34.05 11.34
N ASN A 372 -10.29 32.73 11.36
CA ASN A 372 -9.27 31.83 10.82
C ASN A 372 -9.39 31.71 9.29
N LEU A 373 -8.23 31.69 8.61
CA LEU A 373 -8.15 31.48 7.17
C LEU A 373 -8.24 29.98 6.86
N ALA A 374 -9.17 29.57 6.01
CA ALA A 374 -9.26 28.22 5.49
C ALA A 374 -8.84 28.21 4.02
N ARG A 375 -7.65 27.67 3.71
CA ARG A 375 -7.09 27.69 2.35
C ARG A 375 -6.98 26.29 1.78
N ILE A 376 -7.59 26.07 0.62
CA ILE A 376 -7.43 24.83 -0.17
C ILE A 376 -6.77 25.14 -1.52
N ASP A 377 -5.70 24.43 -1.83
CA ASP A 377 -5.03 24.46 -3.13
C ASP A 377 -5.17 23.11 -3.84
N LEU A 378 -5.84 23.10 -4.99
CA LEU A 378 -6.10 21.93 -5.84
C LEU A 378 -5.17 21.95 -7.06
N ILE A 379 -4.35 20.92 -7.21
CA ILE A 379 -3.33 20.83 -8.27
C ILE A 379 -3.45 19.47 -8.95
N ASN A 380 -3.60 19.44 -10.28
CA ASN A 380 -3.59 18.22 -11.08
C ASN A 380 -4.47 17.11 -10.50
N SER A 381 -5.69 17.46 -10.07
CA SER A 381 -6.58 16.54 -9.34
C SER A 381 -7.89 16.34 -10.09
N THR A 382 -8.56 15.21 -9.83
CA THR A 382 -9.85 14.87 -10.44
C THR A 382 -10.93 14.79 -9.36
N ILE A 383 -11.92 15.68 -9.44
CA ILE A 383 -13.07 15.74 -8.55
C ILE A 383 -14.30 15.32 -9.36
N ALA A 384 -14.80 14.10 -9.15
CA ALA A 384 -15.80 13.51 -10.05
C ALA A 384 -16.94 12.80 -9.30
N GLY A 385 -18.18 12.94 -9.77
CA GLY A 385 -19.29 12.12 -9.26
C GLY A 385 -19.70 12.42 -7.81
N ASN A 386 -19.18 13.49 -7.21
CA ASN A 386 -19.52 13.88 -5.85
C ASN A 386 -20.87 14.62 -5.81
N SER A 387 -21.67 14.40 -4.77
CA SER A 387 -23.08 14.81 -4.74
C SER A 387 -23.46 15.51 -3.43
N ALA A 388 -24.05 16.69 -3.53
CA ALA A 388 -24.61 17.45 -2.40
C ALA A 388 -25.68 18.43 -2.93
N ALA A 389 -26.48 19.02 -2.05
CA ALA A 389 -27.48 20.01 -2.49
C ALA A 389 -26.82 21.25 -3.10
N VAL A 390 -25.70 21.70 -2.51
CA VAL A 390 -24.94 22.88 -2.95
C VAL A 390 -23.46 22.50 -3.13
N GLY A 391 -22.92 22.70 -4.34
CA GLY A 391 -21.52 22.36 -4.63
C GLY A 391 -21.25 20.86 -4.47
N GLY A 392 -21.76 20.04 -5.38
CA GLY A 392 -21.53 18.60 -5.39
C GLY A 392 -20.04 18.26 -5.38
N GLY A 393 -19.22 18.97 -6.15
CA GLY A 393 -17.76 18.85 -6.09
C GLY A 393 -17.15 19.66 -4.93
N VAL A 394 -17.17 20.99 -5.05
CA VAL A 394 -16.53 21.92 -4.09
C VAL A 394 -17.50 23.03 -3.68
N ARG A 395 -17.62 23.29 -2.39
CA ARG A 395 -18.30 24.45 -1.82
C ARG A 395 -17.33 25.27 -0.98
N ASN A 396 -17.04 26.49 -1.42
CA ASN A 396 -16.27 27.46 -0.63
C ASN A 396 -17.24 28.44 0.07
N SER A 397 -17.54 28.19 1.34
CA SER A 397 -18.49 28.96 2.13
C SER A 397 -17.96 30.34 2.49
N ASP A 398 -18.82 31.34 2.35
CA ASP A 398 -18.65 32.69 2.86
C ASP A 398 -19.59 33.01 4.03
N ALA A 399 -20.21 31.98 4.64
CA ALA A 399 -21.23 32.16 5.68
C ALA A 399 -20.69 32.81 6.97
N SER A 400 -19.37 32.77 7.19
CA SER A 400 -18.70 33.49 8.27
C SER A 400 -18.26 34.89 7.83
N TYR A 401 -18.50 35.92 8.64
CA TYR A 401 -18.12 37.31 8.34
C TYR A 401 -16.97 37.78 9.27
N PRO A 402 -15.80 38.21 8.73
CA PRO A 402 -15.46 38.30 7.31
C PRO A 402 -15.24 36.91 6.69
N ALA A 403 -15.55 36.79 5.39
CA ALA A 403 -15.38 35.54 4.64
C ALA A 403 -13.88 35.18 4.58
N ASN A 404 -13.48 34.07 5.20
CA ASN A 404 -12.07 33.68 5.33
C ASN A 404 -11.72 32.35 4.63
N ALA A 405 -12.59 31.85 3.76
CA ALA A 405 -12.33 30.64 2.98
C ALA A 405 -11.77 30.99 1.58
N ILE A 406 -10.69 30.34 1.15
CA ILE A 406 -10.07 30.51 -0.16
C ILE A 406 -9.87 29.15 -0.81
N VAL A 407 -10.26 29.03 -2.08
CA VAL A 407 -9.90 27.88 -2.92
C VAL A 407 -9.09 28.39 -4.12
N THR A 408 -7.92 27.79 -4.36
CA THR A 408 -7.16 27.97 -5.59
C THR A 408 -7.16 26.64 -6.36
N LEU A 409 -7.28 26.68 -7.69
CA LEU A 409 -7.17 25.47 -8.51
C LEU A 409 -6.46 25.68 -9.85
N VAL A 410 -5.71 24.65 -10.24
CA VAL A 410 -5.01 24.55 -11.54
C VAL A 410 -5.02 23.11 -12.01
N ASN A 411 -5.04 22.89 -13.33
CA ASN A 411 -4.95 21.55 -13.93
C ASN A 411 -5.97 20.58 -13.34
N THR A 412 -7.14 21.05 -12.90
CA THR A 412 -8.10 20.23 -12.15
C THR A 412 -9.31 19.89 -13.00
N VAL A 413 -9.69 18.60 -13.00
CA VAL A 413 -10.94 18.12 -13.62
C VAL A 413 -12.06 18.14 -12.59
N LEU A 414 -13.21 18.68 -12.99
CA LEU A 414 -14.45 18.73 -12.24
C LEU A 414 -15.58 18.07 -13.06
N LYS A 415 -16.12 16.96 -12.58
CA LYS A 415 -17.24 16.24 -13.21
C LYS A 415 -18.42 16.08 -12.24
N THR A 416 -19.59 16.54 -12.66
CA THR A 416 -20.77 16.60 -11.79
C THR A 416 -21.20 15.21 -11.32
N GLY A 417 -21.65 15.12 -10.07
CA GLY A 417 -22.35 13.97 -9.53
C GLY A 417 -23.84 13.98 -9.86
N GLN A 418 -24.62 13.30 -9.01
CA GLN A 418 -26.07 13.22 -9.17
C GLN A 418 -26.78 14.54 -8.82
N SER A 419 -26.17 15.35 -7.95
CA SER A 419 -26.72 16.62 -7.47
C SER A 419 -25.62 17.64 -7.19
N GLY A 420 -26.00 18.92 -7.24
CA GLY A 420 -25.11 20.05 -6.99
C GLY A 420 -24.20 20.38 -8.18
N SER A 421 -23.78 21.66 -8.26
CA SER A 421 -22.78 22.10 -9.24
C SER A 421 -21.39 21.56 -8.91
N ASN A 422 -20.48 21.57 -9.88
CA ASN A 422 -19.10 21.15 -9.66
C ASN A 422 -18.38 22.02 -8.62
N ILE A 423 -18.59 23.33 -8.68
CA ILE A 423 -17.96 24.27 -7.78
C ILE A 423 -18.88 25.46 -7.55
N VAL A 424 -18.90 25.98 -6.32
CA VAL A 424 -19.64 27.17 -5.92
C VAL A 424 -18.94 27.84 -4.73
N GLY A 425 -19.12 29.14 -4.58
CA GLY A 425 -18.61 29.91 -3.44
C GLY A 425 -17.95 31.22 -3.84
N ALA A 426 -17.72 32.08 -2.86
CA ALA A 426 -16.92 33.28 -3.03
C ALA A 426 -15.42 32.93 -3.02
N ARG A 427 -14.54 33.85 -3.43
CA ARG A 427 -13.07 33.73 -3.28
C ARG A 427 -12.43 32.44 -3.83
N VAL A 428 -13.00 31.90 -4.91
CA VAL A 428 -12.38 30.83 -5.70
C VAL A 428 -11.52 31.46 -6.80
N THR A 429 -10.26 31.02 -6.91
CA THR A 429 -9.30 31.53 -7.89
C THR A 429 -8.85 30.40 -8.81
N SER A 430 -9.26 30.45 -10.07
CA SER A 430 -8.65 29.61 -11.12
C SER A 430 -7.28 30.19 -11.52
N LEU A 431 -6.26 29.35 -11.56
CA LEU A 431 -4.97 29.68 -12.15
C LEU A 431 -4.88 29.29 -13.62
N GLY A 432 -5.95 28.73 -14.20
CA GLY A 432 -6.02 28.28 -15.58
C GLY A 432 -5.96 26.77 -15.73
N HIS A 433 -6.21 26.32 -16.97
CA HIS A 433 -6.11 24.92 -17.38
C HIS A 433 -6.96 23.96 -16.53
N ASN A 434 -8.12 24.40 -16.04
CA ASN A 434 -9.10 23.53 -15.38
C ASN A 434 -10.18 23.09 -16.38
N LEU A 435 -10.84 21.97 -16.12
CA LEU A 435 -11.90 21.43 -16.98
C LEU A 435 -13.14 21.09 -16.16
N SER A 436 -14.26 21.75 -16.45
CA SER A 436 -15.55 21.50 -15.79
C SER A 436 -16.61 21.00 -16.76
N SER A 437 -17.34 19.96 -16.35
CA SER A 437 -18.50 19.44 -17.07
C SER A 437 -19.71 20.38 -17.09
N ASP A 438 -19.75 21.37 -16.20
CA ASP A 438 -20.82 22.36 -16.09
C ASP A 438 -20.27 23.79 -16.26
N ALA A 439 -21.11 24.80 -16.02
CA ALA A 439 -20.74 26.20 -16.16
C ALA A 439 -19.79 26.71 -15.06
N ALA A 440 -19.43 25.88 -14.07
CA ALA A 440 -18.64 26.22 -12.89
C ALA A 440 -19.13 27.50 -12.18
N ALA A 441 -20.42 27.48 -11.80
CA ALA A 441 -21.16 28.63 -11.25
C ALA A 441 -21.25 29.87 -12.17
N GLY A 442 -21.06 29.71 -13.48
CA GLY A 442 -21.33 30.73 -14.49
C GLY A 442 -22.79 30.80 -14.94
N ASP A 443 -23.18 31.89 -15.61
CA ASP A 443 -24.47 31.98 -16.29
C ASP A 443 -24.47 31.15 -17.58
N ALA A 444 -25.66 30.70 -17.99
CA ALA A 444 -25.83 29.87 -19.18
C ALA A 444 -25.73 30.66 -20.50
N GLY A 445 -25.34 31.94 -20.47
CA GLY A 445 -25.74 32.90 -21.50
C GLY A 445 -24.62 33.68 -22.21
N THR A 446 -23.59 34.19 -21.53
CA THR A 446 -22.65 35.12 -22.19
C THR A 446 -21.25 35.17 -21.55
N GLY A 447 -20.20 34.78 -22.29
CA GLY A 447 -18.82 35.19 -22.01
C GLY A 447 -18.21 34.70 -20.68
N PRO A 448 -17.08 35.29 -20.21
CA PRO A 448 -16.33 34.82 -19.04
C PRO A 448 -17.05 35.17 -17.71
N GLY A 449 -18.22 34.60 -17.49
CA GLY A 449 -18.91 34.56 -16.20
C GLY A 449 -18.86 33.14 -15.64
N GLY A 450 -18.33 32.97 -14.42
CA GLY A 450 -18.09 31.68 -13.76
C GLY A 450 -16.78 31.68 -12.98
N LEU A 451 -16.58 30.68 -12.11
CA LEU A 451 -15.40 30.60 -11.24
C LEU A 451 -14.14 30.11 -11.97
N LEU A 452 -14.31 29.44 -13.12
CA LEU A 452 -13.20 29.06 -14.03
C LEU A 452 -13.21 30.00 -15.23
N ASN A 453 -12.37 31.02 -15.18
CA ASN A 453 -12.33 32.11 -16.13
C ASN A 453 -10.89 32.52 -16.53
N ALA A 454 -9.90 31.72 -16.16
CA ALA A 454 -8.50 31.94 -16.50
C ALA A 454 -8.14 31.28 -17.85
N ALA A 455 -6.96 31.62 -18.39
CA ALA A 455 -6.49 31.05 -19.64
C ALA A 455 -6.38 29.51 -19.55
N GLY A 456 -6.79 28.81 -20.61
CA GLY A 456 -6.80 27.35 -20.65
C GLY A 456 -7.97 26.69 -19.91
N ASP A 457 -8.80 27.43 -19.17
CA ASP A 457 -10.00 26.84 -18.56
C ASP A 457 -11.03 26.43 -19.61
N ILE A 458 -11.59 25.24 -19.43
CA ILE A 458 -12.63 24.65 -20.27
C ILE A 458 -13.87 24.41 -19.41
N ARG A 459 -15.04 24.86 -19.85
CA ARG A 459 -16.31 24.73 -19.13
C ARG A 459 -17.39 24.10 -19.99
N ASN A 460 -18.50 23.67 -19.39
CA ASN A 460 -19.63 23.05 -20.07
C ASN A 460 -19.23 21.89 -20.99
N THR A 461 -18.18 21.15 -20.62
CA THR A 461 -17.54 20.17 -21.49
C THR A 461 -17.30 18.88 -20.71
N ASP A 462 -17.87 17.76 -21.15
CA ASP A 462 -17.65 16.46 -20.51
C ASP A 462 -16.15 16.10 -20.55
N PRO A 463 -15.52 15.84 -19.39
CA PRO A 463 -14.12 15.43 -19.36
C PRO A 463 -13.85 14.05 -19.94
N GLN A 464 -14.88 13.27 -20.29
CA GLN A 464 -14.75 11.92 -20.86
C GLN A 464 -13.90 11.00 -19.99
N LEU A 465 -14.25 10.95 -18.70
CA LEU A 465 -13.65 10.04 -17.73
C LEU A 465 -14.15 8.61 -17.90
N GLY A 466 -13.25 7.64 -17.79
CA GLY A 466 -13.56 6.22 -17.59
C GLY A 466 -14.06 5.93 -16.18
N LEU A 467 -14.30 4.65 -15.89
CA LEU A 467 -14.74 4.20 -14.56
C LEU A 467 -13.67 4.46 -13.48
N LEU A 468 -14.12 4.65 -12.24
CA LEU A 468 -13.23 4.63 -11.08
C LEU A 468 -12.76 3.21 -10.81
N VAL A 469 -11.55 2.88 -11.24
CA VAL A 469 -10.95 1.55 -11.08
C VAL A 469 -9.45 1.65 -10.82
N SER A 470 -8.79 0.53 -10.56
CA SER A 470 -7.33 0.49 -10.50
C SER A 470 -6.76 0.58 -11.92
N ASN A 471 -6.18 1.73 -12.26
CA ASN A 471 -5.54 1.97 -13.56
C ASN A 471 -4.00 1.85 -13.51
N GLY A 472 -3.48 1.01 -12.62
CA GLY A 472 -2.04 0.68 -12.55
C GLY A 472 -1.20 1.56 -11.61
N GLY A 473 -1.82 2.34 -10.72
CA GLY A 473 -1.17 3.09 -9.64
C GLY A 473 -1.47 2.52 -8.23
N PRO A 474 -0.99 3.17 -7.15
CA PRO A 474 -1.23 2.73 -5.78
C PRO A 474 -2.69 2.86 -5.34
N THR A 475 -3.46 3.75 -5.97
CA THR A 475 -4.87 4.00 -5.66
C THR A 475 -5.74 3.96 -6.91
N GLN A 476 -7.07 3.90 -6.74
CA GLN A 476 -8.00 4.01 -7.86
C GLN A 476 -8.00 5.42 -8.46
N THR A 477 -8.23 5.51 -9.77
CA THR A 477 -8.30 6.77 -10.52
C THR A 477 -9.38 6.70 -11.59
N HIS A 478 -9.74 7.85 -12.16
CA HIS A 478 -10.47 7.90 -13.43
C HIS A 478 -9.48 8.04 -14.57
N ALA A 479 -9.42 7.05 -15.47
CA ALA A 479 -8.66 7.19 -16.71
C ALA A 479 -9.32 8.22 -17.64
N LEU A 480 -8.53 8.95 -18.40
CA LEU A 480 -9.04 9.75 -19.51
C LEU A 480 -9.36 8.82 -20.69
N LEU A 481 -10.54 8.97 -21.29
CA LEU A 481 -10.89 8.23 -22.51
C LEU A 481 -10.25 8.89 -23.74
N ALA A 482 -10.04 8.10 -24.80
CA ALA A 482 -9.52 8.62 -26.06
C ALA A 482 -10.42 9.74 -26.61
N GLY A 483 -9.83 10.90 -26.90
CA GLY A 483 -10.54 12.11 -27.32
C GLY A 483 -10.94 13.05 -26.19
N SER A 484 -10.59 12.72 -24.93
CA SER A 484 -10.87 13.59 -23.80
C SER A 484 -10.28 15.00 -23.99
N PRO A 485 -11.04 16.06 -23.70
CA PRO A 485 -10.55 17.44 -23.76
C PRO A 485 -9.52 17.78 -22.68
N ALA A 486 -9.27 16.87 -21.72
CA ALA A 486 -8.21 17.03 -20.72
C ALA A 486 -6.82 16.67 -21.27
N ILE A 487 -6.76 15.93 -22.39
CA ILE A 487 -5.52 15.40 -22.96
C ILE A 487 -4.68 16.53 -23.56
N ASN A 488 -3.42 16.62 -23.15
CA ASN A 488 -2.42 17.63 -23.52
C ASN A 488 -2.93 19.07 -23.35
N ALA A 489 -3.73 19.32 -22.31
CA ALA A 489 -4.40 20.60 -22.07
C ALA A 489 -3.98 21.31 -20.77
N GLY A 490 -3.04 20.74 -20.00
CA GLY A 490 -2.55 21.27 -18.73
C GLY A 490 -1.47 22.36 -18.87
N ASP A 491 -1.20 23.01 -17.74
CA ASP A 491 -0.09 23.94 -17.51
C ASP A 491 1.11 23.20 -16.89
N ASP A 492 2.12 22.91 -17.72
CA ASP A 492 3.34 22.20 -17.31
C ASP A 492 4.14 22.94 -16.22
N ALA A 493 4.07 24.28 -16.17
CA ALA A 493 4.82 25.06 -15.20
C ALA A 493 4.30 24.88 -13.76
N ARG A 494 3.08 24.35 -13.63
CA ARG A 494 2.41 24.10 -12.35
C ARG A 494 2.04 22.63 -12.14
N ALA A 495 2.42 21.76 -13.06
CA ALA A 495 2.19 20.33 -12.95
C ALA A 495 3.33 19.62 -12.22
N PRO A 496 3.03 18.64 -11.34
CA PRO A 496 4.05 17.72 -10.83
C PRO A 496 4.57 16.82 -11.95
N SER A 497 5.82 16.34 -11.83
CA SER A 497 6.49 15.54 -12.87
C SER A 497 5.86 14.15 -13.13
N PHE A 498 5.00 13.68 -12.22
CA PHE A 498 4.32 12.39 -12.30
C PHE A 498 2.83 12.58 -12.01
N ASP A 499 2.00 11.69 -12.54
CA ASP A 499 0.58 11.63 -12.21
C ASP A 499 0.31 10.83 -10.93
N GLN A 500 -0.96 10.66 -10.55
CA GLN A 500 -1.37 9.92 -9.34
C GLN A 500 -0.84 8.49 -9.28
N ARG A 501 -0.62 7.86 -10.43
CA ARG A 501 -0.19 6.47 -10.53
C ARG A 501 1.32 6.33 -10.41
N GLY A 502 2.05 7.44 -10.48
CA GLY A 502 3.50 7.48 -10.57
C GLY A 502 4.01 7.36 -12.00
N TYR A 503 3.17 7.54 -13.02
CA TYR A 503 3.64 7.61 -14.40
C TYR A 503 4.13 9.03 -14.72
N PRO A 504 5.25 9.18 -15.45
CA PRO A 504 5.74 10.50 -15.85
C PRO A 504 4.70 11.27 -16.65
N ARG A 505 4.66 12.60 -16.50
CA ARG A 505 3.96 13.47 -17.45
C ARG A 505 4.92 13.80 -18.60
N VAL A 506 4.58 13.39 -19.82
CA VAL A 506 5.46 13.47 -20.98
C VAL A 506 4.81 14.33 -22.05
N GLY A 507 5.51 15.40 -22.45
CA GLY A 507 4.93 16.39 -23.35
C GLY A 507 4.12 17.42 -22.56
N VAL A 508 2.99 17.84 -23.11
CA VAL A 508 2.08 18.74 -22.39
C VAL A 508 1.25 17.89 -21.43
N SER A 509 1.34 18.22 -20.15
CA SER A 509 0.63 17.52 -19.08
C SER A 509 -0.87 17.52 -19.33
N ASP A 510 -1.54 16.45 -18.90
CA ASP A 510 -2.99 16.41 -18.90
C ASP A 510 -3.61 17.15 -17.71
N ILE A 511 -4.82 17.66 -17.92
CA ILE A 511 -5.65 18.17 -16.83
C ILE A 511 -6.14 16.99 -15.97
N GLY A 512 -5.95 17.08 -14.67
CA GLY A 512 -6.42 16.11 -13.68
C GLY A 512 -5.35 15.15 -13.16
N ALA A 513 -5.80 14.16 -12.40
CA ALA A 513 -4.93 13.23 -11.67
C ALA A 513 -4.27 12.15 -12.52
N PHE A 514 -4.65 12.03 -13.80
CA PHE A 514 -4.26 10.95 -14.70
C PHE A 514 -3.56 11.52 -15.91
N GLU A 515 -2.43 10.94 -16.29
CA GLU A 515 -1.75 11.21 -17.57
C GLU A 515 -2.15 10.16 -18.63
N PHE A 516 -2.80 10.62 -19.69
CA PHE A 516 -3.10 9.84 -20.87
C PHE A 516 -1.86 9.67 -21.73
N GLU A 517 -1.16 8.59 -21.48
CA GLU A 517 -0.27 8.01 -22.47
C GLU A 517 -1.08 7.09 -23.38
N LEU A 518 -0.95 7.24 -24.71
CA LEU A 518 -1.34 6.17 -25.64
C LEU A 518 -0.43 4.97 -25.32
N ALA A 519 -0.93 4.09 -24.45
CA ALA A 519 -0.14 3.08 -23.77
C ALA A 519 0.81 2.34 -24.72
N ILE A 520 2.12 2.52 -24.51
CA ILE A 520 3.07 1.47 -24.87
C ILE A 520 2.87 0.40 -23.80
N ALA A 521 2.02 -0.58 -24.09
CA ALA A 521 1.70 -1.64 -23.15
C ALA A 521 2.99 -2.34 -22.66
N SER A 522 3.10 -2.61 -21.37
CA SER A 522 4.14 -3.49 -20.87
C SER A 522 4.01 -4.87 -21.57
N THR A 523 5.13 -5.33 -22.11
CA THR A 523 5.27 -6.64 -22.75
C THR A 523 6.30 -7.44 -21.96
N LEU A 524 6.18 -8.77 -21.99
CA LEU A 524 7.25 -9.62 -21.48
C LEU A 524 8.42 -9.48 -22.46
N GLY A 525 9.46 -8.78 -22.02
CA GLY A 525 10.64 -8.49 -22.85
C GLY A 525 11.52 -9.71 -23.05
N ASN A 526 11.53 -10.63 -22.07
CA ASN A 526 12.08 -11.96 -22.24
C ASN A 526 11.40 -12.99 -21.35
N ILE A 527 11.56 -14.26 -21.71
CA ILE A 527 11.39 -15.36 -20.78
C ILE A 527 12.52 -16.37 -20.98
N SER A 528 13.03 -16.91 -19.87
CA SER A 528 14.19 -17.80 -19.83
C SER A 528 13.97 -18.96 -18.87
N THR A 529 14.59 -20.11 -19.13
CA THR A 529 14.61 -21.22 -18.16
C THR A 529 15.93 -21.95 -18.20
N ARG A 530 16.52 -22.14 -17.02
CA ARG A 530 17.75 -22.91 -16.79
C ARG A 530 17.40 -24.28 -16.23
N LEU A 531 17.96 -25.34 -16.83
CA LEU A 531 17.98 -26.68 -16.23
C LEU A 531 19.18 -27.50 -16.72
N ARG A 532 19.32 -28.71 -16.16
CA ARG A 532 20.23 -29.74 -16.68
C ARG A 532 19.65 -30.41 -17.93
N VAL A 533 20.28 -30.20 -19.08
CA VAL A 533 19.95 -30.85 -20.36
C VAL A 533 20.56 -32.26 -20.38
N LEU A 534 19.73 -33.25 -20.66
CA LEU A 534 20.14 -34.66 -20.79
C LEU A 534 20.01 -35.14 -22.24
N SER A 535 20.49 -36.35 -22.52
CA SER A 535 20.40 -36.99 -23.84
C SER A 535 19.01 -37.57 -24.13
N GLY A 536 18.77 -37.92 -25.40
CA GLY A 536 17.54 -38.61 -25.82
C GLY A 536 16.30 -37.73 -25.71
N ASP A 537 15.26 -38.25 -25.04
CA ASP A 537 13.98 -37.57 -24.84
C ASP A 537 13.99 -36.57 -23.67
N ASN A 538 15.05 -36.59 -22.84
CA ASN A 538 15.20 -35.75 -21.65
C ASN A 538 15.91 -34.41 -21.93
N VAL A 539 15.72 -33.88 -23.13
CA VAL A 539 16.27 -32.58 -23.54
C VAL A 539 15.47 -31.41 -22.97
N LEU A 540 16.07 -30.21 -23.04
CA LEU A 540 15.40 -28.97 -22.66
C LEU A 540 14.49 -28.51 -23.78
N ILE A 541 13.21 -28.31 -23.48
CA ILE A 541 12.20 -27.92 -24.46
C ILE A 541 11.51 -26.63 -23.99
N GLY A 542 11.59 -25.58 -24.79
CA GLY A 542 10.82 -24.34 -24.63
C GLY A 542 9.61 -24.31 -25.58
N GLY A 543 8.38 -24.31 -25.04
CA GLY A 543 7.15 -24.09 -25.79
C GLY A 543 6.76 -22.61 -25.80
N LEU A 544 6.21 -22.11 -26.91
CA LEU A 544 5.85 -20.70 -27.05
C LEU A 544 4.64 -20.46 -27.96
N ILE A 545 3.82 -19.45 -27.60
CA ILE A 545 2.65 -19.00 -28.36
C ILE A 545 2.64 -17.47 -28.37
N ALA A 546 2.45 -16.86 -29.54
CA ALA A 546 2.08 -15.45 -29.63
C ALA A 546 0.55 -15.29 -29.58
N THR A 547 0.06 -14.26 -28.91
CA THR A 547 -1.36 -13.88 -28.86
C THR A 547 -1.55 -12.47 -29.41
N GLY A 548 -2.79 -12.13 -29.78
CA GLY A 548 -3.12 -10.85 -30.42
C GLY A 548 -3.26 -10.98 -31.94
N THR A 549 -3.12 -9.87 -32.64
CA THR A 549 -3.34 -9.77 -34.10
C THR A 549 -2.07 -9.47 -34.91
N GLY A 550 -1.01 -8.98 -34.27
CA GLY A 550 0.30 -8.80 -34.91
C GLY A 550 1.15 -10.07 -34.91
N SER A 551 2.09 -10.22 -35.84
CA SER A 551 3.03 -11.35 -35.90
C SER A 551 4.43 -10.91 -35.45
N PRO A 552 4.80 -11.05 -34.17
CA PRO A 552 6.05 -10.50 -33.65
C PRO A 552 7.25 -11.37 -34.08
N ARG A 553 8.36 -10.73 -34.44
CA ARG A 553 9.65 -11.42 -34.54
C ARG A 553 10.24 -11.64 -33.16
N ILE A 554 10.76 -12.84 -32.95
CA ILE A 554 11.47 -13.21 -31.73
C ILE A 554 12.88 -13.69 -32.05
N ILE A 555 13.75 -13.66 -31.05
CA ILE A 555 14.98 -14.46 -31.04
C ILE A 555 14.90 -15.52 -29.94
N LEU A 556 15.21 -16.75 -30.32
CA LEU A 556 15.41 -17.88 -29.43
C LEU A 556 16.89 -18.12 -29.25
N ARG A 557 17.34 -18.40 -28.01
CA ARG A 557 18.75 -18.66 -27.70
C ARG A 557 18.90 -19.92 -26.85
N ALA A 558 19.95 -20.67 -27.14
CA ALA A 558 20.41 -21.80 -26.36
C ALA A 558 21.79 -21.47 -25.75
N ILE A 559 21.82 -21.11 -24.48
CA ILE A 559 23.03 -20.68 -23.77
C ILE A 559 23.60 -21.86 -22.98
N GLY A 560 24.90 -22.11 -23.12
CA GLY A 560 25.62 -23.20 -22.45
C GLY A 560 26.99 -22.72 -22.00
N PRO A 561 28.00 -22.67 -22.89
CA PRO A 561 29.37 -22.30 -22.53
C PRO A 561 29.50 -20.96 -21.80
N SER A 562 28.66 -19.97 -22.14
CA SER A 562 28.70 -18.66 -21.48
C SER A 562 28.35 -18.74 -19.99
N LEU A 563 27.60 -19.75 -19.54
CA LEU A 563 27.18 -19.92 -18.15
C LEU A 563 28.36 -20.17 -17.21
N SER A 564 29.43 -20.81 -17.69
CA SER A 564 30.63 -21.04 -16.87
C SER A 564 31.29 -19.73 -16.42
N SER A 565 31.27 -18.71 -17.27
CA SER A 565 31.77 -17.37 -16.92
C SER A 565 30.91 -16.65 -15.87
N LEU A 566 29.66 -17.08 -15.70
CA LEU A 566 28.72 -16.59 -14.70
C LEU A 566 28.71 -17.42 -13.41
N GLY A 567 29.67 -18.33 -13.24
CA GLY A 567 29.79 -19.15 -12.03
C GLY A 567 28.82 -20.32 -11.97
N VAL A 568 28.20 -20.72 -13.09
CA VAL A 568 27.35 -21.92 -13.15
C VAL A 568 28.22 -23.15 -13.44
N PRO A 569 28.35 -24.09 -12.49
CA PRO A 569 29.14 -25.30 -12.71
C PRO A 569 28.45 -26.26 -13.68
N GLY A 570 29.25 -27.03 -14.44
CA GLY A 570 28.75 -28.12 -15.30
C GLY A 570 27.90 -27.67 -16.48
N ALA A 571 28.15 -26.48 -17.03
CA ALA A 571 27.47 -25.98 -18.22
C ALA A 571 27.72 -26.87 -19.46
N LEU A 572 26.78 -26.89 -20.39
CA LEU A 572 27.00 -27.49 -21.71
C LEU A 572 28.18 -26.81 -22.41
N GLU A 573 29.04 -27.60 -23.04
CA GLU A 573 30.20 -27.10 -23.78
C GLU A 573 29.88 -26.68 -25.22
N ASP A 574 28.74 -27.14 -25.76
CA ASP A 574 28.28 -26.82 -27.11
C ASP A 574 26.76 -27.10 -27.20
N THR A 575 25.97 -26.11 -27.64
CA THR A 575 24.51 -26.19 -27.69
C THR A 575 23.98 -26.23 -29.13
N THR A 576 23.00 -27.09 -29.39
CA THR A 576 22.19 -27.06 -30.63
C THR A 576 20.76 -26.63 -30.31
N LEU A 577 20.12 -25.95 -31.25
CA LEU A 577 18.75 -25.43 -31.13
C LEU A 577 17.92 -25.78 -32.36
N ASP A 578 16.83 -26.53 -32.15
CA ASP A 578 15.84 -26.83 -33.19
C ASP A 578 14.51 -26.15 -32.89
N LEU A 579 13.85 -25.57 -33.90
CA LEU A 579 12.54 -24.95 -33.79
C LEU A 579 11.51 -25.76 -34.59
N PHE A 580 10.42 -26.13 -33.94
CA PHE A 580 9.31 -26.90 -34.51
C PHE A 580 7.98 -26.17 -34.44
N GLN A 581 7.08 -26.54 -35.35
CA GLN A 581 5.63 -26.32 -35.24
C GLN A 581 4.91 -27.65 -35.42
N GLY A 582 4.23 -28.12 -34.36
CA GLY A 582 3.79 -29.51 -34.30
C GLY A 582 4.96 -30.47 -34.43
N SER A 583 4.92 -31.39 -35.40
CA SER A 583 6.02 -32.30 -35.74
C SER A 583 6.95 -31.79 -36.85
N THR A 584 6.69 -30.60 -37.39
CA THR A 584 7.46 -30.05 -38.52
C THR A 584 8.64 -29.24 -38.02
N LEU A 585 9.85 -29.62 -38.41
CA LEU A 585 11.06 -28.83 -38.18
C LEU A 585 11.03 -27.58 -39.08
N LEU A 586 11.08 -26.42 -38.46
CA LEU A 586 11.12 -25.12 -39.14
C LEU A 586 12.56 -24.66 -39.39
N MET A 587 13.43 -24.81 -38.38
CA MET A 587 14.82 -24.37 -38.44
C MET A 587 15.68 -25.10 -37.41
N SER A 588 16.95 -25.32 -37.73
CA SER A 588 17.98 -25.82 -36.82
C SER A 588 19.17 -24.88 -36.82
N ASN A 589 19.83 -24.76 -35.68
CA ASN A 589 21.07 -24.01 -35.52
C ASN A 589 22.03 -24.77 -34.60
N ASP A 590 23.29 -24.82 -35.03
CA ASP A 590 24.46 -25.35 -34.31
C ASP A 590 25.58 -24.35 -34.64
N ASP A 591 25.93 -23.52 -33.65
CA ASP A 591 26.75 -22.29 -33.75
C ASP A 591 26.06 -21.12 -34.48
N TRP A 592 25.63 -20.11 -33.73
CA TRP A 592 24.92 -18.93 -34.28
C TRP A 592 25.74 -18.17 -35.32
N GLN A 593 27.07 -18.21 -35.22
CA GLN A 593 27.99 -17.55 -36.16
C GLN A 593 28.09 -18.26 -37.52
N ASN A 594 27.77 -19.55 -37.57
CA ASN A 594 27.81 -20.35 -38.79
C ASN A 594 26.42 -20.47 -39.47
N SER A 595 25.42 -19.78 -38.91
CA SER A 595 24.05 -19.77 -39.39
C SER A 595 23.83 -18.84 -40.58
N SER A 596 22.85 -19.17 -41.43
CA SER A 596 22.34 -18.24 -42.44
C SER A 596 21.75 -16.95 -41.85
N GLN A 597 21.41 -16.96 -40.55
CA GLN A 597 20.89 -15.79 -39.82
C GLN A 597 21.99 -15.00 -39.08
N GLN A 598 23.28 -15.31 -39.25
CA GLN A 598 24.37 -14.69 -38.48
C GLN A 598 24.30 -13.15 -38.46
N ALA A 599 24.10 -12.52 -39.61
CA ALA A 599 24.06 -11.05 -39.71
C ALA A 599 22.84 -10.46 -38.97
N GLU A 600 21.69 -11.13 -39.05
CA GLU A 600 20.46 -10.69 -38.37
C GLU A 600 20.57 -10.89 -36.85
N ILE A 601 21.12 -12.02 -36.42
CA ILE A 601 21.37 -12.32 -35.00
C ILE A 601 22.35 -11.30 -34.41
N ALA A 602 23.45 -10.99 -35.11
CA ALA A 602 24.40 -9.97 -34.67
C ALA A 602 23.75 -8.58 -34.55
N ALA A 603 22.90 -8.20 -35.51
CA ALA A 603 22.22 -6.91 -35.51
C ALA A 603 21.11 -6.78 -34.45
N SER A 604 20.59 -7.91 -33.94
CA SER A 604 19.49 -7.91 -32.96
C SER A 604 19.86 -7.33 -31.58
N GLY A 605 21.15 -7.25 -31.25
CA GLY A 605 21.63 -6.90 -29.91
C GLY A 605 21.56 -8.05 -28.90
N PHE A 606 21.06 -9.23 -29.32
CA PHE A 606 20.90 -10.42 -28.48
C PHE A 606 21.73 -11.62 -28.95
N ALA A 607 22.77 -11.42 -29.78
CA ALA A 607 23.66 -12.50 -30.16
C ALA A 607 24.27 -13.21 -28.93
N PRO A 608 24.34 -14.56 -28.89
CA PRO A 608 25.05 -15.28 -27.84
C PRO A 608 26.52 -14.85 -27.72
N GLY A 609 27.05 -14.86 -26.50
CA GLY A 609 28.41 -14.41 -26.22
C GLY A 609 29.49 -15.39 -26.66
N ASN A 610 29.16 -16.67 -26.75
CA ASN A 610 30.06 -17.73 -27.22
C ASN A 610 29.68 -18.18 -28.64
N ALA A 611 30.67 -18.58 -29.44
CA ALA A 611 30.45 -19.07 -30.80
C ALA A 611 29.78 -20.46 -30.83
N ALA A 612 30.01 -21.29 -29.81
CA ALA A 612 29.44 -22.64 -29.65
C ALA A 612 28.01 -22.62 -29.05
N GLU A 613 27.33 -21.48 -29.14
CA GLU A 613 25.96 -21.31 -28.70
C GLU A 613 25.04 -21.10 -29.90
N SER A 614 23.79 -21.55 -29.80
CA SER A 614 22.85 -21.50 -30.91
C SER A 614 21.77 -20.45 -30.71
N ALA A 615 21.33 -19.82 -31.81
CA ALA A 615 20.22 -18.86 -31.79
C ALA A 615 19.40 -18.89 -33.08
N ILE A 616 18.09 -18.70 -32.98
CA ILE A 616 17.16 -18.68 -34.12
C ILE A 616 16.30 -17.42 -34.04
N ILE A 617 16.23 -16.65 -35.13
CA ILE A 617 15.23 -15.58 -35.26
C ILE A 617 14.02 -16.11 -36.03
N TRP A 618 12.81 -15.87 -35.52
CA TRP A 618 11.60 -16.36 -36.16
C TRP A 618 10.40 -15.41 -35.98
N THR A 619 9.54 -15.31 -36.99
CA THR A 619 8.28 -14.55 -36.92
C THR A 619 7.15 -15.47 -36.44
N LEU A 620 6.57 -15.17 -35.29
CA LEU A 620 5.47 -15.96 -34.74
C LEU A 620 4.14 -15.58 -35.37
N THR A 621 3.40 -16.58 -35.84
CA THR A 621 1.97 -16.42 -36.15
C THR A 621 1.12 -16.56 -34.88
N PRO A 622 0.26 -15.58 -34.54
CA PRO A 622 -0.59 -15.66 -33.35
C PRO A 622 -1.52 -16.87 -33.32
N GLY A 623 -1.72 -17.41 -32.12
CA GLY A 623 -2.56 -18.58 -31.87
C GLY A 623 -1.92 -19.93 -32.26
N GLN A 624 -0.72 -19.92 -32.84
CA GLN A 624 0.03 -21.14 -33.17
C GLN A 624 1.06 -21.48 -32.09
N GLY A 625 1.21 -22.78 -31.82
CA GLY A 625 2.21 -23.30 -30.90
C GLY A 625 3.53 -23.66 -31.58
N TYR A 626 4.64 -23.25 -30.97
CA TYR A 626 5.99 -23.57 -31.42
C TYR A 626 6.79 -24.24 -30.30
N THR A 627 7.79 -25.02 -30.68
CA THR A 627 8.60 -25.81 -29.75
C THR A 627 10.08 -25.66 -30.10
N ALA A 628 10.84 -25.03 -29.21
CA ALA A 628 12.29 -24.90 -29.27
C ALA A 628 12.92 -26.06 -28.48
N ILE A 629 13.79 -26.84 -29.09
CA ILE A 629 14.48 -27.98 -28.46
C ILE A 629 15.97 -27.64 -28.37
N VAL A 630 16.48 -27.59 -27.14
CA VAL A 630 17.89 -27.37 -26.82
C VAL A 630 18.55 -28.70 -26.48
N ARG A 631 19.66 -29.01 -27.14
CA ARG A 631 20.46 -30.21 -26.89
C ARG A 631 21.93 -29.85 -26.68
N GLY A 632 22.65 -30.71 -25.97
CA GLY A 632 24.11 -30.73 -26.05
C GLY A 632 24.55 -31.40 -27.35
N LYS A 633 25.50 -30.81 -28.07
CA LYS A 633 26.02 -31.39 -29.32
C LYS A 633 26.55 -32.80 -29.07
N ASN A 634 26.34 -33.68 -30.05
CA ASN A 634 26.67 -35.11 -29.96
C ASN A 634 26.03 -35.85 -28.76
N GLY A 635 24.93 -35.32 -28.20
CA GLY A 635 24.23 -35.93 -27.05
C GLY A 635 24.92 -35.71 -25.71
N THR A 636 25.80 -34.70 -25.60
CA THR A 636 26.39 -34.29 -24.33
C THR A 636 25.33 -33.76 -23.35
N THR A 637 25.65 -33.83 -22.05
CA THR A 637 24.75 -33.40 -20.97
C THR A 637 25.40 -32.30 -20.15
N GLY A 638 24.61 -31.36 -19.64
CA GLY A 638 25.11 -30.24 -18.86
C GLY A 638 24.02 -29.20 -18.59
N VAL A 639 24.34 -28.14 -17.85
CA VAL A 639 23.41 -27.04 -17.61
C VAL A 639 23.28 -26.18 -18.86
N GLY A 640 22.04 -25.91 -19.28
CA GLY A 640 21.72 -25.04 -20.41
C GLY A 640 20.54 -24.12 -20.10
N VAL A 641 20.43 -23.03 -20.85
CA VAL A 641 19.31 -22.08 -20.78
C VAL A 641 18.65 -21.95 -22.16
N VAL A 642 17.32 -22.03 -22.19
CA VAL A 642 16.52 -21.60 -23.34
C VAL A 642 15.94 -20.23 -23.04
N GLU A 643 16.06 -19.31 -23.99
CA GLU A 643 15.55 -17.94 -23.86
C GLU A 643 14.77 -17.53 -25.09
N ALA A 644 13.72 -16.72 -24.90
CA ALA A 644 12.99 -16.06 -25.97
C ALA A 644 12.89 -14.55 -25.67
N TYR A 645 13.22 -13.72 -26.66
CA TYR A 645 13.06 -12.26 -26.60
C TYR A 645 12.14 -11.81 -27.75
N ASP A 646 11.19 -10.93 -27.45
CA ASP A 646 10.41 -10.21 -28.47
C ASP A 646 11.27 -9.07 -29.02
N LEU A 647 11.59 -9.12 -30.31
CA LEU A 647 12.45 -8.14 -30.97
C LEU A 647 11.66 -6.91 -31.44
N ASP A 648 10.37 -7.05 -31.69
CA ASP A 648 9.56 -6.00 -32.33
C ASP A 648 8.70 -5.22 -31.31
N HIS A 649 8.40 -5.82 -30.15
CA HIS A 649 7.56 -5.21 -29.10
C HIS A 649 6.24 -4.65 -29.63
N LEU A 650 5.58 -5.39 -30.52
CA LEU A 650 4.38 -4.91 -31.21
C LEU A 650 3.24 -4.64 -30.19
N PRO A 651 2.57 -3.47 -30.20
CA PRO A 651 1.46 -3.21 -29.28
C PRO A 651 0.24 -4.11 -29.54
N THR A 652 0.18 -4.72 -30.72
CA THR A 652 -0.90 -5.60 -31.19
C THR A 652 -0.64 -7.09 -30.97
N ALA A 653 0.51 -7.47 -30.40
CA ALA A 653 0.86 -8.85 -30.15
C ALA A 653 1.68 -9.01 -28.86
N LYS A 654 1.55 -10.15 -28.18
CA LYS A 654 2.37 -10.47 -27.00
C LYS A 654 2.75 -11.94 -27.01
N LEU A 655 3.84 -12.29 -26.35
CA LEU A 655 4.09 -13.68 -25.97
C LEU A 655 3.04 -14.09 -24.93
N GLY A 656 2.12 -14.97 -25.33
CA GLY A 656 1.00 -15.43 -24.49
C GLY A 656 1.42 -16.43 -23.42
N ASN A 657 2.43 -17.25 -23.72
CA ASN A 657 3.14 -18.08 -22.75
C ASN A 657 4.52 -18.46 -23.31
N ILE A 658 5.49 -18.65 -22.41
CA ILE A 658 6.54 -19.64 -22.59
C ILE A 658 6.27 -20.76 -21.60
N SER A 659 6.53 -22.00 -21.98
CA SER A 659 6.58 -23.13 -21.08
C SER A 659 7.90 -23.84 -21.25
N THR A 660 8.39 -24.47 -20.19
CA THR A 660 9.60 -25.30 -20.28
C THR A 660 9.28 -26.71 -19.82
N ARG A 661 9.76 -27.70 -20.57
CA ARG A 661 9.72 -29.11 -20.20
C ARG A 661 11.14 -29.65 -20.19
N GLY A 662 11.49 -30.38 -19.14
CA GLY A 662 12.78 -31.05 -18.97
C GLY A 662 12.76 -31.89 -17.69
N PHE A 663 13.74 -32.76 -17.52
CA PHE A 663 13.89 -33.56 -16.30
C PHE A 663 14.26 -32.65 -15.13
N VAL A 664 13.44 -32.62 -14.08
CA VAL A 664 13.69 -31.84 -12.86
C VAL A 664 14.20 -32.78 -11.79
N ASP A 665 15.42 -32.52 -11.31
CA ASP A 665 16.09 -33.33 -10.29
C ASP A 665 16.18 -32.55 -8.96
N VAL A 666 16.77 -33.17 -7.94
CA VAL A 666 16.92 -32.59 -6.60
C VAL A 666 18.12 -31.63 -6.50
N ASP A 667 18.22 -30.94 -5.36
CA ASP A 667 19.33 -30.05 -5.01
C ASP A 667 19.58 -28.95 -6.05
N ASP A 668 20.83 -28.78 -6.51
CA ASP A 668 21.23 -27.73 -7.45
C ASP A 668 20.72 -27.96 -8.89
N ASN A 669 20.04 -29.07 -9.17
CA ASN A 669 19.54 -29.45 -10.49
C ASN A 669 18.04 -29.12 -10.72
N VAL A 670 17.46 -28.27 -9.87
CA VAL A 670 16.10 -27.76 -10.05
C VAL A 670 15.95 -26.89 -11.30
N MET A 671 14.73 -26.80 -11.83
CA MET A 671 14.38 -25.88 -12.92
C MET A 671 14.23 -24.45 -12.40
N ILE A 672 14.92 -23.50 -13.02
CA ILE A 672 14.90 -22.09 -12.62
C ILE A 672 14.38 -21.24 -13.77
N ALA A 673 13.21 -20.63 -13.60
CA ALA A 673 12.60 -19.73 -14.58
C ALA A 673 12.98 -18.27 -14.29
N GLY A 674 13.30 -17.51 -15.34
CA GLY A 674 13.59 -16.08 -15.28
C GLY A 674 12.72 -15.29 -16.25
N VAL A 675 12.34 -14.07 -15.86
CA VAL A 675 11.46 -13.19 -16.65
C VAL A 675 11.94 -11.73 -16.56
N ILE A 676 11.87 -11.01 -17.67
CA ILE A 676 12.08 -9.56 -17.74
C ILE A 676 10.78 -8.93 -18.24
N VAL A 677 10.25 -7.99 -17.46
CA VAL A 677 9.13 -7.15 -17.84
C VAL A 677 9.69 -5.87 -18.46
N GLY A 678 9.23 -5.52 -19.66
CA GLY A 678 9.69 -4.33 -20.38
C GLY A 678 8.55 -3.46 -20.89
N PRO A 679 8.87 -2.20 -21.29
CA PRO A 679 10.18 -1.55 -21.15
C PRO A 679 10.45 -1.08 -19.71
N GLY A 680 11.70 -0.67 -19.41
CA GLY A 680 12.18 -0.29 -18.07
C GLY A 680 11.63 1.03 -17.50
N ASN A 681 10.43 1.45 -17.91
CA ASN A 681 9.75 2.68 -17.48
C ASN A 681 8.91 2.49 -16.21
N GLY A 682 9.16 1.44 -15.42
CA GLY A 682 8.46 1.20 -14.15
C GLY A 682 7.08 0.55 -14.27
N ALA A 683 6.65 0.16 -15.48
CA ALA A 683 5.42 -0.58 -15.68
C ALA A 683 5.53 -2.02 -15.12
N SER A 684 4.49 -2.49 -14.41
CA SER A 684 4.41 -3.87 -13.92
C SER A 684 3.58 -4.74 -14.87
N ALA A 685 3.88 -6.04 -14.92
CA ALA A 685 3.08 -7.04 -15.62
C ALA A 685 2.61 -8.10 -14.63
N ARG A 686 1.34 -8.50 -14.71
CA ARG A 686 0.84 -9.67 -13.97
C ARG A 686 1.25 -10.92 -14.72
N ILE A 687 1.90 -11.84 -14.00
CA ILE A 687 2.31 -13.14 -14.53
C ILE A 687 1.65 -14.25 -13.72
N LEU A 688 1.32 -15.35 -14.39
CA LEU A 688 0.94 -16.60 -13.76
C LEU A 688 2.06 -17.61 -14.01
N ALA A 689 2.80 -17.97 -12.95
CA ALA A 689 3.76 -19.08 -13.00
C ALA A 689 3.06 -20.38 -12.60
N ARG A 690 3.26 -21.45 -13.39
CA ARG A 690 2.71 -22.78 -13.12
C ARG A 690 3.81 -23.83 -13.26
N ALA A 691 3.85 -24.78 -12.33
CA ALA A 691 4.64 -26.00 -12.45
C ALA A 691 3.69 -27.20 -12.60
N LEU A 692 3.96 -28.06 -13.57
CA LEU A 692 3.14 -29.24 -13.88
C LEU A 692 4.05 -30.47 -13.88
N GLY A 693 3.85 -31.39 -12.92
CA GLY A 693 4.61 -32.64 -12.81
C GLY A 693 3.69 -33.86 -13.01
N PRO A 694 2.87 -34.24 -12.01
CA PRO A 694 2.04 -35.44 -12.10
C PRO A 694 1.09 -35.47 -13.30
N THR A 695 0.55 -34.30 -13.70
CA THR A 695 -0.38 -34.17 -14.84
C THR A 695 0.28 -34.40 -16.20
N LEU A 696 1.60 -34.50 -16.29
CA LEU A 696 2.29 -34.80 -17.55
C LEU A 696 2.15 -36.28 -17.96
N THR A 697 1.85 -37.17 -17.01
CA THR A 697 1.59 -38.60 -17.28
C THR A 697 0.38 -38.80 -18.19
N ASP A 698 -0.64 -37.94 -18.08
CA ASP A 698 -1.82 -37.92 -18.97
C ASP A 698 -1.45 -37.64 -20.44
N PHE A 699 -0.26 -37.09 -20.69
CA PHE A 699 0.27 -36.77 -22.02
C PHE A 699 1.40 -37.71 -22.45
N GLY A 700 1.56 -38.85 -21.78
CA GLY A 700 2.58 -39.86 -22.12
C GLY A 700 4.01 -39.43 -21.81
N VAL A 701 4.19 -38.45 -20.92
CA VAL A 701 5.51 -38.07 -20.40
C VAL A 701 5.73 -38.84 -19.09
N PRO A 702 6.76 -39.71 -19.03
CA PRO A 702 7.00 -40.59 -17.88
C PRO A 702 7.46 -39.85 -16.63
#